data_AF-A0A8H7GGA0-F1
#
_entry.id   AF-A0A8H7GGA0-F1
#
_cell.length_a   1.000
_cell.length_b   1.000
_cell.length_c   1.000
_cell.angle_alpha   90.00
_cell.angle_beta   90.00
_cell.angle_gamma   90.00
#
_symmetry.space_group_name_H-M   'P 1'
#
loop_
_entity.id
_entity.type
_entity.pdbx_description
1 polymer ?
#
loop_
_entity_poly.entity_id
_entity_poly.type
_entity_poly.pdbx_seq_one_letter_code
_entity_poly.pdbx_strand_id
1 'polypeptide(L)'
;MPRLQTSPSELAYTFNFWSHCDTFVYFSHHRVTVPPSGWINAAHRQGVKMLGTLIFEDSGEDDCLRLLVGQPPTSTSGPALPSTTTLPLSPHYARVLADLAAQRGFDGYLLNIECSLAGGVNQTRALSAWILILQAEMLAKVGPHAQAVWYDSVIITGQLAWQNRVNSRNLPFFLSSTGFFTNYGILTRVQWETKYISSTASYFSALDSALTQGLNSIIQPKSLRDIYTGIDVWGRGTYGGGGLGCYKALSVIDPKGIGLSVALFAPAWSWEKEKQSDWTWEMWWDFERKLWLDPSKEKDSESENPQPLVSFFTPRPPPNPAGLAFYTSFCAGVGRLWFVEGVKVLQTEWMDVDKQTSLGDLLWPRPAIVWEGGDRAEVLPEASVSLDLGSAWNGGSSLRMKVSSQGSGEEDASYRCIWVPIQSLSITARRSYEAHVVYKLDPSTRVIFDIGLSVKIINGTTELPVKITPITVTPSDLAGGWSELAIQFEISADQPHDITSAVGLVVEYVSEEPTIPYTFSLSLGQVAVFPAHPPNTTLYQPKLLSAAFKAIPDTTISGVLTWETASVFPPIADINDIPPPDDPNPAWIIDQSLPAFLYYNIYVQLPAASGQFPQPDQSVFIGTTGLDGRERRFFVDPECLPDGVSQAPKVRFLVQCVTTCGEVLKWEQCVFVDFSV
;
A
#
# COMPACT_ATOMS: atom_id res chain seq x y z
N MET A 1 11.15 0.51 -24.79
CA MET A 1 10.77 0.96 -23.44
C MET A 1 9.59 1.90 -23.60
N PRO A 2 8.38 1.57 -23.16
CA PRO A 2 7.38 2.59 -22.92
C PRO A 2 7.89 3.43 -21.74
N ARG A 3 7.94 4.75 -21.90
CA ARG A 3 8.35 5.67 -20.82
C ARG A 3 7.33 5.53 -19.69
N LEU A 4 7.76 5.03 -18.53
CA LEU A 4 6.94 4.87 -17.33
C LEU A 4 6.72 6.20 -16.56
N GLN A 5 7.04 7.33 -17.18
CA GLN A 5 6.67 8.68 -16.75
C GLN A 5 6.81 9.58 -17.99
N THR A 6 5.74 10.19 -18.45
CA THR A 6 5.74 11.14 -19.58
C THR A 6 6.26 12.53 -19.17
N SER A 7 6.32 12.81 -17.87
CA SER A 7 7.10 13.85 -17.20
C SER A 7 7.08 13.55 -15.69
N PRO A 8 8.12 13.86 -14.89
CA PRO A 8 8.08 13.75 -13.42
C PRO A 8 6.94 14.56 -12.77
N SER A 9 6.42 15.56 -13.48
CA SER A 9 5.34 16.46 -13.04
C SER A 9 3.95 16.08 -13.55
N GLU A 10 3.80 15.11 -14.46
CA GLU A 10 2.49 14.73 -14.97
C GLU A 10 1.75 13.86 -13.96
N LEU A 11 0.59 14.33 -13.50
CA LEU A 11 -0.27 13.58 -12.58
C LEU A 11 -0.90 12.39 -13.30
N ALA A 12 -0.93 11.23 -12.65
CA ALA A 12 -1.51 10.00 -13.16
C ALA A 12 -2.40 9.30 -12.11
N TYR A 13 -2.91 8.11 -12.47
CA TYR A 13 -3.77 7.29 -11.61
C TYR A 13 -3.05 6.85 -10.31
N THR A 14 -3.74 7.01 -9.17
CA THR A 14 -3.30 6.51 -7.86
C THR A 14 -4.40 5.69 -7.19
N PHE A 15 -4.14 4.44 -6.83
CA PHE A 15 -5.15 3.62 -6.16
C PHE A 15 -5.12 3.85 -4.65
N ASN A 16 -6.24 4.19 -3.99
CA ASN A 16 -6.27 4.48 -2.54
C ASN A 16 -7.23 3.59 -1.73
N PHE A 17 -7.89 2.61 -2.36
CA PHE A 17 -8.82 1.68 -1.68
C PHE A 17 -8.14 0.38 -1.23
N TRP A 18 -6.87 0.47 -0.83
CA TRP A 18 -6.01 -0.69 -0.52
C TRP A 18 -6.59 -1.62 0.55
N SER A 19 -7.26 -1.08 1.59
CA SER A 19 -7.87 -1.89 2.65
C SER A 19 -8.92 -2.87 2.15
N HIS A 20 -9.46 -2.67 0.94
CA HIS A 20 -10.45 -3.54 0.30
C HIS A 20 -9.84 -4.42 -0.80
N CYS A 21 -8.51 -4.46 -0.92
CA CYS A 21 -7.79 -5.19 -1.95
C CYS A 21 -6.86 -6.24 -1.31
N ASP A 22 -7.06 -7.52 -1.62
CA ASP A 22 -6.17 -8.58 -1.14
C ASP A 22 -4.89 -8.70 -1.98
N THR A 23 -5.01 -8.41 -3.27
CA THR A 23 -3.96 -8.61 -4.26
C THR A 23 -4.20 -7.66 -5.42
N PHE A 24 -3.18 -6.88 -5.74
CA PHE A 24 -3.15 -5.97 -6.88
C PHE A 24 -2.28 -6.56 -7.98
N VAL A 25 -2.78 -6.61 -9.22
CA VAL A 25 -2.03 -7.10 -10.37
C VAL A 25 -1.59 -5.91 -11.20
N TYR A 26 -0.29 -5.67 -11.30
CA TYR A 26 0.27 -4.67 -12.20
C TYR A 26 0.27 -5.22 -13.62
N PHE A 27 -0.79 -4.92 -14.37
CA PHE A 27 -1.04 -5.48 -15.68
C PHE A 27 -0.36 -4.68 -16.80
N SER A 28 0.27 -5.39 -17.74
CA SER A 28 0.68 -4.83 -19.04
C SER A 28 0.72 -5.93 -20.10
N HIS A 29 0.83 -5.56 -21.37
CA HIS A 29 0.99 -6.48 -22.50
C HIS A 29 2.45 -6.92 -22.72
N HIS A 30 3.36 -6.64 -21.77
CA HIS A 30 4.71 -7.20 -21.81
C HIS A 30 4.70 -8.66 -21.34
N ARG A 31 5.32 -9.54 -22.14
CA ARG A 31 5.48 -10.99 -21.87
C ARG A 31 5.75 -11.30 -20.39
N VAL A 32 6.69 -10.58 -19.78
CA VAL A 32 6.91 -10.54 -18.34
C VAL A 32 6.80 -9.09 -17.89
N THR A 33 5.80 -8.80 -17.07
CA THR A 33 5.61 -7.49 -16.46
C THR A 33 6.18 -7.52 -15.05
N VAL A 34 7.15 -6.64 -14.79
CA VAL A 34 7.69 -6.38 -13.45
C VAL A 34 6.99 -5.13 -12.91
N PRO A 35 6.26 -5.22 -11.78
CA PRO A 35 5.64 -4.05 -11.16
C PRO A 35 6.69 -2.99 -10.80
N PRO A 36 6.41 -1.68 -10.99
CA PRO A 36 7.29 -0.61 -10.51
C PRO A 36 7.41 -0.62 -8.98
N SER A 37 8.60 -0.27 -8.45
CA SER A 37 8.88 -0.27 -7.00
C SER A 37 7.92 0.60 -6.20
N GLY A 38 7.54 1.78 -6.70
CA GLY A 38 6.62 2.66 -5.99
C GLY A 38 5.24 2.03 -5.77
N TRP A 39 4.74 1.25 -6.75
CA TRP A 39 3.48 0.52 -6.61
C TRP A 39 3.61 -0.67 -5.66
N ILE A 40 4.75 -1.38 -5.70
CA ILE A 40 5.05 -2.46 -4.75
C ILE A 40 5.04 -1.92 -3.32
N ASN A 41 5.79 -0.85 -3.06
CA ASN A 41 5.90 -0.23 -1.75
C ASN A 41 4.56 0.30 -1.25
N ALA A 42 3.78 0.98 -2.10
CA ALA A 42 2.45 1.45 -1.75
C ALA A 42 1.51 0.31 -1.33
N ALA A 43 1.50 -0.79 -2.08
CA ALA A 43 0.68 -1.96 -1.78
C ALA A 43 1.15 -2.66 -0.48
N HIS A 44 2.46 -2.88 -0.33
CA HIS A 44 3.06 -3.58 0.81
C HIS A 44 2.87 -2.83 2.14
N ARG A 45 2.93 -1.49 2.14
CA ARG A 45 2.58 -0.68 3.33
C ARG A 45 1.15 -0.92 3.82
N GLN A 46 0.26 -1.35 2.92
CA GLN A 46 -1.13 -1.65 3.22
C GLN A 46 -1.38 -3.16 3.38
N GLY A 47 -0.34 -3.99 3.30
CA GLY A 47 -0.46 -5.45 3.42
C GLY A 47 -1.07 -6.12 2.17
N VAL A 48 -1.08 -5.41 1.05
CA VAL A 48 -1.62 -5.88 -0.23
C VAL A 48 -0.50 -6.48 -1.07
N LYS A 49 -0.73 -7.68 -1.59
CA LYS A 49 0.22 -8.35 -2.49
C LYS A 49 0.24 -7.66 -3.84
N MET A 50 1.41 -7.53 -4.45
CA MET A 50 1.63 -6.99 -5.78
C MET A 50 2.09 -8.11 -6.72
N LEU A 51 1.28 -8.44 -7.72
CA LEU A 51 1.65 -9.42 -8.75
C LEU A 51 2.07 -8.70 -10.04
N GLY A 52 3.10 -9.23 -10.69
CA GLY A 52 3.34 -8.99 -12.10
C GLY A 52 2.42 -9.83 -12.98
N THR A 53 2.67 -9.80 -14.28
CA THR A 53 1.92 -10.58 -15.27
C THR A 53 2.89 -11.36 -16.14
N LEU A 54 2.64 -12.66 -16.30
CA LEU A 54 3.25 -13.51 -17.32
C LEU A 54 2.18 -13.78 -18.39
N ILE A 55 2.30 -13.14 -19.55
CA ILE A 55 1.29 -13.18 -20.62
C ILE A 55 1.86 -13.76 -21.90
N PHE A 56 1.12 -14.69 -22.52
CA PHE A 56 1.40 -15.21 -23.86
C PHE A 56 0.19 -14.93 -24.73
N GLU A 57 0.34 -14.03 -25.69
CA GLU A 57 -0.72 -13.60 -26.61
C GLU A 57 -0.19 -13.63 -28.05
N ASP A 58 -1.11 -13.61 -29.02
CA ASP A 58 -0.83 -13.68 -30.45
C ASP A 58 0.07 -14.87 -30.84
N SER A 59 1.30 -14.59 -31.30
CA SER A 59 2.31 -15.58 -31.69
C SER A 59 3.07 -16.19 -30.51
N GLY A 60 2.51 -16.14 -29.31
CA GLY A 60 3.18 -16.57 -28.07
C GLY A 60 3.36 -18.08 -27.88
N GLU A 61 2.83 -18.92 -28.78
CA GLU A 61 2.86 -20.38 -28.65
C GLU A 61 4.29 -20.94 -28.52
N ASP A 62 5.22 -20.51 -29.39
CA ASP A 62 6.60 -21.00 -29.40
C ASP A 62 7.34 -20.64 -28.09
N ASP A 63 7.10 -19.44 -27.58
CA ASP A 63 7.65 -19.01 -26.29
C ASP A 63 7.02 -19.77 -25.13
N CYS A 64 5.72 -20.10 -25.21
CA CYS A 64 5.05 -20.93 -24.21
C CYS A 64 5.66 -22.34 -24.22
N LEU A 65 5.99 -22.89 -25.39
CA LEU A 65 6.72 -24.15 -25.47
C LEU A 65 8.13 -24.03 -24.86
N ARG A 66 8.87 -22.95 -25.15
CA ARG A 66 10.19 -22.66 -24.53
C ARG A 66 10.10 -22.50 -23.02
N LEU A 67 9.02 -21.94 -22.49
CA LEU A 67 8.78 -21.85 -21.05
C LEU A 67 8.85 -23.24 -20.40
N LEU A 68 8.22 -24.23 -21.04
CA LEU A 68 8.13 -25.61 -20.56
C LEU A 68 9.44 -26.38 -20.74
N VAL A 69 10.06 -26.30 -21.92
CA VAL A 69 11.25 -27.13 -22.24
C VAL A 69 12.57 -26.48 -21.81
N GLY A 70 12.56 -25.18 -21.49
CA GLY A 70 13.73 -24.42 -21.10
C GLY A 70 14.57 -23.92 -22.28
N GLN A 71 15.82 -23.57 -21.99
CA GLN A 71 16.76 -23.13 -23.02
C GLN A 71 17.12 -24.28 -23.97
N PRO A 72 17.25 -24.01 -25.29
CA PRO A 72 17.71 -25.02 -26.22
C PRO A 72 19.13 -25.49 -25.84
N PRO A 73 19.45 -26.78 -26.03
CA PRO A 73 20.78 -27.31 -25.71
C PRO A 73 21.85 -26.60 -26.55
N THR A 74 22.90 -26.12 -25.88
CA THR A 74 24.07 -25.49 -26.54
C THR A 74 25.15 -26.50 -26.92
N SER A 75 25.09 -27.72 -26.38
CA SER A 75 26.04 -28.80 -26.64
C SER A 75 25.69 -29.56 -27.91
N THR A 76 26.65 -29.69 -28.83
CA THR A 76 26.54 -30.46 -30.08
C THR A 76 27.02 -31.91 -29.95
N SER A 77 27.61 -32.30 -28.82
CA SER A 77 28.41 -33.53 -28.69
C SER A 77 27.71 -34.70 -27.98
N GLY A 78 26.43 -34.58 -27.63
CA GLY A 78 25.70 -35.67 -26.99
C GLY A 78 24.29 -35.27 -26.57
N PRO A 79 23.28 -35.36 -27.45
CA PRO A 79 21.92 -35.22 -27.00
C PRO A 79 21.59 -36.35 -26.02
N ALA A 80 20.84 -36.03 -24.96
CA ALA A 80 20.18 -37.07 -24.18
C ALA A 80 19.32 -37.92 -25.12
N LEU A 81 19.23 -39.23 -24.85
CA LEU A 81 18.35 -40.10 -25.62
C LEU A 81 16.93 -39.51 -25.67
N PRO A 82 16.26 -39.51 -26.83
CA PRO A 82 14.89 -39.01 -26.92
C PRO A 82 14.03 -39.75 -25.90
N SER A 83 13.34 -39.00 -25.04
CA SER A 83 12.39 -39.63 -24.13
C SER A 83 11.28 -40.29 -24.94
N THR A 84 10.89 -41.51 -24.57
CA THR A 84 9.67 -42.17 -25.09
C THR A 84 8.41 -41.65 -24.40
N THR A 85 8.55 -40.76 -23.40
CA THR A 85 7.45 -40.07 -22.71
C THR A 85 7.24 -38.65 -23.26
N THR A 86 6.24 -37.93 -22.75
CA THR A 86 5.81 -36.60 -23.22
C THR A 86 6.89 -35.50 -23.11
N LEU A 87 6.53 -34.27 -23.52
CA LEU A 87 7.36 -33.06 -23.47
C LEU A 87 8.28 -32.97 -22.22
N PRO A 88 9.60 -32.74 -22.38
CA PRO A 88 10.50 -32.56 -21.25
C PRO A 88 10.15 -31.27 -20.51
N LEU A 89 10.15 -31.33 -19.18
CA LEU A 89 9.80 -30.21 -18.32
C LEU A 89 11.04 -29.64 -17.64
N SER A 90 11.30 -28.35 -17.84
CA SER A 90 12.46 -27.65 -17.31
C SER A 90 12.05 -26.63 -16.23
N PRO A 91 12.75 -26.58 -15.09
CA PRO A 91 12.50 -25.58 -14.05
C PRO A 91 13.17 -24.23 -14.34
N HIS A 92 13.91 -24.09 -15.45
CA HIS A 92 14.77 -22.93 -15.70
C HIS A 92 14.02 -21.60 -15.60
N TYR A 93 12.94 -21.43 -16.36
CA TYR A 93 12.21 -20.16 -16.36
C TYR A 93 11.39 -19.95 -15.08
N ALA A 94 10.93 -21.02 -14.43
CA ALA A 94 10.30 -20.92 -13.10
C ALA A 94 11.27 -20.32 -12.07
N ARG A 95 12.53 -20.79 -12.05
CA ARG A 95 13.59 -20.22 -11.19
C ARG A 95 13.89 -18.77 -11.50
N VAL A 96 14.04 -18.44 -12.79
CA VAL A 96 14.35 -17.07 -13.21
C VAL A 96 13.22 -16.11 -12.83
N LEU A 97 11.96 -16.52 -13.00
CA LEU A 97 10.80 -15.73 -12.58
C LEU A 97 10.72 -15.56 -11.06
N ALA A 98 11.01 -16.61 -10.30
CA ALA A 98 11.04 -16.53 -8.83
C ALA A 98 12.20 -15.66 -8.31
N ASP A 99 13.39 -15.76 -8.91
CA ASP A 99 14.52 -14.89 -8.60
C ASP A 99 14.20 -13.43 -8.95
N LEU A 100 13.51 -13.17 -10.07
CA LEU A 100 13.09 -11.83 -10.46
C LEU A 100 12.09 -11.23 -9.46
N ALA A 101 11.10 -12.02 -9.04
CA ALA A 101 10.12 -11.62 -8.02
C ALA A 101 10.80 -11.27 -6.69
N ALA A 102 11.69 -12.15 -6.21
CA ALA A 102 12.44 -11.93 -4.98
C ALA A 102 13.39 -10.72 -5.06
N GLN A 103 14.12 -10.55 -6.18
CA GLN A 103 15.06 -9.44 -6.36
C GLN A 103 14.39 -8.08 -6.48
N ARG A 104 13.15 -8.05 -6.99
CA ARG A 104 12.38 -6.80 -7.19
C ARG A 104 11.34 -6.57 -6.11
N GLY A 105 11.11 -7.55 -5.24
CA GLY A 105 10.25 -7.45 -4.06
C GLY A 105 8.75 -7.57 -4.36
N PHE A 106 8.31 -8.25 -5.43
CA PHE A 106 6.89 -8.47 -5.71
C PHE A 106 6.48 -9.93 -5.50
N ASP A 107 5.18 -10.17 -5.33
CA ASP A 107 4.66 -11.37 -4.67
C ASP A 107 4.31 -12.52 -5.64
N GLY A 108 4.55 -12.33 -6.95
CA GLY A 108 4.37 -13.35 -7.97
C GLY A 108 3.63 -12.87 -9.21
N TYR A 109 2.82 -13.74 -9.82
CA TYR A 109 2.36 -13.53 -11.20
C TYR A 109 0.89 -13.91 -11.43
N LEU A 110 0.19 -13.08 -12.19
CA LEU A 110 -0.95 -13.52 -12.99
C LEU A 110 -0.42 -14.28 -14.21
N LEU A 111 -0.88 -15.52 -14.42
CA LEU A 111 -0.56 -16.36 -15.56
C LEU A 111 -1.68 -16.25 -16.59
N ASN A 112 -1.40 -15.56 -17.70
CA ASN A 112 -2.38 -15.29 -18.74
C ASN A 112 -1.96 -15.90 -20.08
N ILE A 113 -2.47 -17.09 -20.42
CA ILE A 113 -2.09 -17.83 -21.63
C ILE A 113 -3.16 -17.64 -22.72
N GLU A 114 -3.12 -16.50 -23.39
CA GLU A 114 -4.04 -16.04 -24.45
C GLU A 114 -3.62 -16.49 -25.86
N CYS A 115 -3.08 -17.70 -25.98
CA CYS A 115 -2.76 -18.32 -27.27
C CYS A 115 -3.04 -19.82 -27.25
N SER A 116 -3.47 -20.39 -28.37
CA SER A 116 -3.67 -21.85 -28.48
C SER A 116 -2.34 -22.60 -28.43
N LEU A 117 -2.37 -23.84 -27.94
CA LEU A 117 -1.21 -24.70 -27.74
C LEU A 117 -1.34 -25.96 -28.63
N ALA A 118 -0.57 -26.04 -29.73
CA ALA A 118 -0.66 -27.14 -30.69
C ALA A 118 -0.19 -28.48 -30.14
N GLY A 119 0.61 -28.49 -29.07
CA GLY A 119 0.97 -29.70 -28.34
C GLY A 119 -0.19 -30.33 -27.54
N GLY A 120 -1.37 -29.66 -27.54
CA GLY A 120 -2.63 -30.18 -27.03
C GLY A 120 -2.55 -30.68 -25.58
N VAL A 121 -3.18 -31.83 -25.31
CA VAL A 121 -3.27 -32.43 -23.97
C VAL A 121 -1.89 -32.68 -23.32
N ASN A 122 -0.88 -33.01 -24.13
CA ASN A 122 0.46 -33.27 -23.60
C ASN A 122 1.14 -31.98 -23.12
N GLN A 123 0.97 -30.89 -23.87
CA GLN A 123 1.53 -29.59 -23.52
C GLN A 123 0.79 -28.95 -22.35
N THR A 124 -0.54 -29.04 -22.30
CA THR A 124 -1.34 -28.53 -21.18
C THR A 124 -1.06 -29.29 -19.88
N ARG A 125 -0.85 -30.61 -19.94
CA ARG A 125 -0.42 -31.40 -18.78
C ARG A 125 0.97 -30.96 -18.29
N ALA A 126 1.90 -30.74 -19.21
CA ALA A 126 3.23 -30.21 -18.87
C ALA A 126 3.15 -28.80 -18.27
N LEU A 127 2.24 -27.96 -18.78
CA LEU A 127 1.97 -26.62 -18.24
C LEU A 127 1.44 -26.69 -16.80
N SER A 128 0.46 -27.55 -16.50
CA SER A 128 -0.01 -27.73 -15.12
C SER A 128 1.14 -28.12 -14.18
N ALA A 129 1.99 -29.06 -14.59
CA ALA A 129 3.17 -29.44 -13.81
C ALA A 129 4.21 -28.31 -13.69
N TRP A 130 4.37 -27.49 -14.73
CA TRP A 130 5.24 -26.32 -14.70
C TRP A 130 4.78 -25.28 -13.68
N ILE A 131 3.47 -25.05 -13.55
CA ILE A 131 2.92 -24.12 -12.57
C ILE A 131 3.26 -24.59 -11.14
N LEU A 132 3.25 -25.90 -10.87
CA LEU A 132 3.69 -26.45 -9.58
C LEU A 132 5.17 -26.17 -9.30
N ILE A 133 6.03 -26.26 -10.33
CA ILE A 133 7.45 -25.90 -10.20
C ILE A 133 7.58 -24.40 -9.91
N LEU A 134 6.85 -23.55 -10.63
CA LEU A 134 6.83 -22.11 -10.36
C LEU A 134 6.42 -21.83 -8.91
N GLN A 135 5.37 -22.47 -8.40
CA GLN A 135 4.96 -22.30 -7.01
C GLN A 135 6.04 -22.72 -6.02
N ALA A 136 6.69 -23.87 -6.23
CA ALA A 136 7.74 -24.34 -5.35
C ALA A 136 8.92 -23.35 -5.30
N GLU A 137 9.34 -22.83 -6.46
CA GLU A 137 10.41 -21.84 -6.55
C GLU A 137 9.99 -20.49 -5.94
N MET A 138 8.75 -20.04 -6.18
CA MET A 138 8.19 -18.82 -5.57
C MET A 138 8.12 -18.91 -4.05
N LEU A 139 7.64 -20.02 -3.49
CA LEU A 139 7.60 -20.26 -2.05
C LEU A 139 9.00 -20.25 -1.43
N ALA A 140 9.98 -20.87 -2.12
CA ALA A 140 11.35 -20.93 -1.65
C ALA A 140 12.07 -19.57 -1.67
N LYS A 141 11.74 -18.70 -2.63
CA LYS A 141 12.47 -17.44 -2.89
C LYS A 141 11.77 -16.20 -2.33
N VAL A 142 10.45 -16.15 -2.42
CA VAL A 142 9.62 -15.00 -2.03
C VAL A 142 8.97 -15.24 -0.66
N GLY A 143 8.52 -16.48 -0.40
CA GLY A 143 7.99 -16.89 0.90
C GLY A 143 6.53 -17.36 0.85
N PRO A 144 5.92 -17.65 2.01
CA PRO A 144 4.62 -18.33 2.10
C PRO A 144 3.44 -17.51 1.53
N HIS A 145 3.61 -16.20 1.35
CA HIS A 145 2.59 -15.31 0.80
C HIS A 145 2.54 -15.29 -0.74
N ALA A 146 3.55 -15.87 -1.41
CA ALA A 146 3.71 -15.80 -2.85
C ALA A 146 2.53 -16.41 -3.62
N GLN A 147 2.23 -15.87 -4.81
CA GLN A 147 1.07 -16.27 -5.60
C GLN A 147 1.38 -16.46 -7.09
N ALA A 148 0.76 -17.48 -7.66
CA ALA A 148 0.68 -17.70 -9.10
C ALA A 148 -0.80 -17.92 -9.45
N VAL A 149 -1.47 -16.89 -9.96
CA VAL A 149 -2.92 -16.93 -10.24
C VAL A 149 -3.14 -17.31 -11.70
N TRP A 150 -3.94 -18.35 -11.96
CA TRP A 150 -4.26 -18.76 -13.33
C TRP A 150 -5.45 -17.98 -13.87
N TYR A 151 -5.33 -17.39 -15.05
CA TYR A 151 -6.46 -16.81 -15.78
C TYR A 151 -7.15 -17.85 -16.68
N ASP A 152 -8.47 -17.89 -16.64
CA ASP A 152 -9.35 -18.82 -17.39
C ASP A 152 -9.21 -18.66 -18.91
N SER A 153 -8.18 -19.26 -19.49
CA SER A 153 -7.77 -19.05 -20.89
C SER A 153 -7.79 -20.36 -21.69
N VAL A 154 -6.64 -21.01 -21.84
CA VAL A 154 -6.56 -22.32 -22.52
C VAL A 154 -7.19 -23.43 -21.68
N ILE A 155 -7.87 -24.36 -22.34
CA ILE A 155 -8.42 -25.57 -21.71
C ILE A 155 -7.49 -26.78 -21.89
N ILE A 156 -7.79 -27.89 -21.22
CA ILE A 156 -7.00 -29.13 -21.27
C ILE A 156 -6.67 -29.64 -22.68
N THR A 157 -7.44 -29.29 -23.72
CA THR A 157 -7.17 -29.68 -25.10
C THR A 157 -6.12 -28.80 -25.81
N GLY A 158 -5.66 -27.72 -25.17
CA GLY A 158 -4.77 -26.71 -25.74
C GLY A 158 -5.49 -25.58 -26.47
N GLN A 159 -6.80 -25.67 -26.64
CA GLN A 159 -7.59 -24.60 -27.27
C GLN A 159 -7.73 -23.40 -26.34
N LEU A 160 -7.55 -22.19 -26.87
CA LEU A 160 -7.94 -20.96 -26.18
C LEU A 160 -9.48 -20.89 -26.12
N ALA A 161 -10.05 -21.12 -24.94
CA ALA A 161 -11.49 -21.21 -24.77
C ALA A 161 -11.87 -20.88 -23.33
N TRP A 162 -12.10 -19.60 -23.04
CA TRP A 162 -12.56 -19.15 -21.72
C TRP A 162 -13.86 -19.86 -21.32
N GLN A 163 -13.89 -20.42 -20.11
CA GLN A 163 -15.02 -21.19 -19.61
C GLN A 163 -15.98 -20.37 -18.76
N ASN A 164 -15.58 -19.16 -18.35
CA ASN A 164 -16.32 -18.24 -17.50
C ASN A 164 -16.64 -18.82 -16.11
N ARG A 165 -16.02 -19.95 -15.73
CA ARG A 165 -16.21 -20.67 -14.46
C ARG A 165 -15.13 -21.73 -14.29
N VAL A 166 -14.97 -22.21 -13.07
CA VAL A 166 -14.23 -23.46 -12.84
C VAL A 166 -15.07 -24.64 -13.32
N ASN A 167 -14.45 -25.52 -14.09
CA ASN A 167 -15.01 -26.80 -14.52
C ASN A 167 -13.88 -27.80 -14.88
N SER A 168 -14.23 -29.01 -15.31
CA SER A 168 -13.24 -30.07 -15.60
C SER A 168 -12.25 -29.73 -16.72
N ARG A 169 -12.54 -28.73 -17.56
CA ARG A 169 -11.70 -28.32 -18.70
C ARG A 169 -10.56 -27.37 -18.30
N ASN A 170 -10.64 -26.74 -17.13
CA ASN A 170 -9.60 -25.84 -16.61
C ASN A 170 -9.13 -26.20 -15.19
N LEU A 171 -9.81 -27.14 -14.51
CA LEU A 171 -9.48 -27.58 -13.16
C LEU A 171 -7.99 -27.95 -12.95
N PRO A 172 -7.29 -28.66 -13.85
CA PRO A 172 -5.88 -28.99 -13.62
C PRO A 172 -4.98 -27.76 -13.45
N PHE A 173 -5.28 -26.65 -14.10
CA PHE A 173 -4.53 -25.41 -13.94
C PHE A 173 -4.83 -24.73 -12.62
N PHE A 174 -6.10 -24.71 -12.18
CA PHE A 174 -6.49 -24.19 -10.86
C PHE A 174 -5.86 -24.99 -9.72
N LEU A 175 -5.89 -26.32 -9.78
CA LEU A 175 -5.29 -27.17 -8.75
C LEU A 175 -3.77 -26.96 -8.67
N SER A 176 -3.15 -26.56 -9.78
CA SER A 176 -1.71 -26.29 -9.85
C SER A 176 -1.33 -24.84 -9.53
N SER A 177 -2.28 -23.90 -9.54
CA SER A 177 -2.10 -22.46 -9.28
C SER A 177 -2.49 -22.11 -7.84
N THR A 178 -2.21 -20.89 -7.35
CA THR A 178 -2.62 -20.49 -5.99
C THR A 178 -4.08 -20.06 -5.99
N GLY A 179 -4.52 -19.39 -7.05
CA GLY A 179 -5.90 -19.03 -7.30
C GLY A 179 -6.29 -19.10 -8.77
N PHE A 180 -7.57 -18.91 -9.06
CA PHE A 180 -8.17 -18.94 -10.37
C PHE A 180 -8.93 -17.66 -10.64
N PHE A 181 -8.57 -16.94 -11.69
CA PHE A 181 -9.28 -15.76 -12.16
C PHE A 181 -10.16 -16.18 -13.35
N THR A 182 -11.49 -16.21 -13.14
CA THR A 182 -12.45 -16.49 -14.21
C THR A 182 -12.43 -15.39 -15.27
N ASN A 183 -12.70 -15.72 -16.52
CA ASN A 183 -12.99 -14.69 -17.51
C ASN A 183 -14.25 -13.90 -17.10
N TYR A 184 -14.35 -12.66 -17.59
CA TYR A 184 -15.42 -11.71 -17.29
C TYR A 184 -16.56 -11.72 -18.30
N GLY A 185 -16.46 -12.51 -19.39
CA GLY A 185 -17.51 -12.70 -20.39
C GLY A 185 -18.74 -13.49 -19.91
N ILE A 186 -18.89 -13.70 -18.60
CA ILE A 186 -19.96 -14.45 -17.93
C ILE A 186 -21.37 -13.92 -18.30
N LEU A 187 -21.47 -12.68 -18.83
CA LEU A 187 -22.64 -11.83 -18.64
C LEU A 187 -23.08 -11.05 -19.91
N THR A 188 -23.07 -11.72 -21.07
CA THR A 188 -23.32 -11.08 -22.38
C THR A 188 -24.77 -11.13 -22.89
N ARG A 189 -25.72 -11.86 -22.28
CA ARG A 189 -27.13 -11.93 -22.73
C ARG A 189 -28.16 -12.12 -21.61
N VAL A 190 -29.15 -11.22 -21.62
CA VAL A 190 -30.27 -10.89 -20.71
C VAL A 190 -31.19 -12.05 -20.23
N GLN A 191 -30.76 -13.32 -20.17
CA GLN A 191 -31.63 -14.38 -19.63
C GLN A 191 -30.94 -15.58 -18.98
N TRP A 192 -29.60 -15.64 -18.85
CA TRP A 192 -28.91 -16.90 -18.52
C TRP A 192 -27.96 -16.87 -17.29
N GLU A 193 -28.02 -15.84 -16.44
CA GLU A 193 -26.81 -15.24 -15.83
C GLU A 193 -26.65 -15.22 -14.29
N THR A 194 -27.24 -16.14 -13.53
CA THR A 194 -26.82 -16.43 -12.12
C THR A 194 -26.29 -17.85 -11.93
N LYS A 195 -26.56 -18.74 -12.89
CA LYS A 195 -26.19 -20.16 -12.80
C LYS A 195 -24.69 -20.40 -12.85
N TYR A 196 -23.88 -19.55 -13.48
CA TYR A 196 -22.42 -19.76 -13.55
C TYR A 196 -21.75 -19.61 -12.19
N ILE A 197 -22.16 -18.62 -11.40
CA ILE A 197 -21.67 -18.38 -10.04
C ILE A 197 -22.02 -19.58 -9.16
N SER A 198 -23.31 -19.94 -9.09
CA SER A 198 -23.76 -21.10 -8.30
C SER A 198 -23.21 -22.42 -8.82
N SER A 199 -23.01 -22.59 -10.13
CA SER A 199 -22.41 -23.79 -10.71
C SER A 199 -20.92 -23.90 -10.42
N THR A 200 -20.20 -22.77 -10.31
CA THR A 200 -18.79 -22.77 -9.88
C THR A 200 -18.71 -23.24 -8.44
N ALA A 201 -19.51 -22.64 -7.55
CA ALA A 201 -19.55 -23.03 -6.14
C ALA A 201 -19.97 -24.50 -5.97
N SER A 202 -21.03 -24.93 -6.66
CA SER A 202 -21.51 -26.32 -6.63
C SER A 202 -20.49 -27.31 -7.19
N TYR A 203 -19.82 -26.95 -8.29
CA TYR A 203 -18.79 -27.79 -8.88
C TYR A 203 -17.61 -27.96 -7.94
N PHE A 204 -17.12 -26.88 -7.34
CA PHE A 204 -16.03 -26.90 -6.37
C PHE A 204 -16.38 -27.76 -5.14
N SER A 205 -17.57 -27.55 -4.57
CA SER A 205 -18.04 -28.33 -3.41
C SER A 205 -18.25 -29.82 -3.71
N ALA A 206 -18.45 -30.19 -4.98
CA ALA A 206 -18.60 -31.58 -5.41
C ALA A 206 -17.27 -32.26 -5.76
N LEU A 207 -16.14 -31.54 -5.74
CA LEU A 207 -14.82 -32.14 -5.95
C LEU A 207 -14.48 -33.08 -4.81
N ASP A 208 -13.73 -34.14 -5.12
CA ASP A 208 -13.11 -34.96 -4.10
C ASP A 208 -12.21 -34.09 -3.22
N SER A 209 -12.42 -34.16 -1.91
CA SER A 209 -11.62 -33.42 -0.92
C SER A 209 -10.11 -33.70 -1.04
N ALA A 210 -9.70 -34.87 -1.53
CA ALA A 210 -8.30 -35.18 -1.79
C ALA A 210 -7.66 -34.27 -2.85
N LEU A 211 -8.46 -33.69 -3.75
CA LEU A 211 -7.99 -32.72 -4.74
C LEU A 211 -7.82 -31.31 -4.14
N THR A 212 -8.56 -30.98 -3.09
CA THR A 212 -8.64 -29.62 -2.55
C THR A 212 -7.98 -29.45 -1.17
N GLN A 213 -7.62 -30.53 -0.46
CA GLN A 213 -6.96 -30.45 0.86
C GLN A 213 -5.47 -30.08 0.80
N GLY A 214 -4.90 -29.89 -0.40
CA GLY A 214 -3.47 -29.67 -0.59
C GLY A 214 -2.70 -30.99 -0.60
N LEU A 215 -1.75 -31.14 -1.52
CA LEU A 215 -1.00 -32.40 -1.71
C LEU A 215 0.27 -32.48 -0.85
N ASN A 216 0.79 -31.33 -0.39
CA ASN A 216 2.00 -31.16 0.42
C ASN A 216 2.16 -29.67 0.79
N SER A 217 3.33 -29.28 1.33
CA SER A 217 3.65 -27.89 1.70
C SER A 217 3.69 -26.90 0.53
N ILE A 218 3.63 -27.35 -0.73
CA ILE A 218 3.69 -26.49 -1.92
C ILE A 218 2.29 -25.98 -2.29
N ILE A 219 1.29 -26.85 -2.26
CA ILE A 219 -0.09 -26.49 -2.63
C ILE A 219 -0.92 -26.36 -1.37
N GLN A 220 -1.32 -25.12 -1.05
CA GLN A 220 -2.25 -24.84 0.04
C GLN A 220 -3.65 -25.42 -0.26
N PRO A 221 -4.41 -25.79 0.77
CA PRO A 221 -5.80 -26.20 0.61
C PRO A 221 -6.61 -25.16 -0.19
N LYS A 222 -7.40 -25.62 -1.15
CA LYS A 222 -8.28 -24.79 -1.98
C LYS A 222 -9.58 -24.50 -1.25
N SER A 223 -10.09 -23.31 -1.52
CA SER A 223 -11.40 -22.83 -1.07
C SER A 223 -12.09 -22.06 -2.19
N LEU A 224 -13.37 -21.75 -2.00
CA LEU A 224 -14.11 -20.85 -2.90
C LEU A 224 -13.46 -19.47 -2.98
N ARG A 225 -12.76 -19.03 -1.93
CA ARG A 225 -12.06 -17.73 -1.91
C ARG A 225 -10.83 -17.69 -2.81
N ASP A 226 -10.34 -18.84 -3.27
CA ASP A 226 -9.25 -18.90 -4.26
C ASP A 226 -9.76 -18.76 -5.70
N ILE A 227 -11.07 -18.60 -5.89
CA ILE A 227 -11.72 -18.38 -7.18
C ILE A 227 -12.18 -16.93 -7.26
N TYR A 228 -11.49 -16.14 -8.07
CA TYR A 228 -11.75 -14.73 -8.33
C TYR A 228 -12.66 -14.60 -9.56
N THR A 229 -13.91 -14.23 -9.34
CA THR A 229 -14.87 -13.99 -10.43
C THR A 229 -14.57 -12.66 -11.10
N GLY A 230 -14.33 -12.71 -12.40
CA GLY A 230 -13.95 -11.54 -13.19
C GLY A 230 -15.07 -10.54 -13.44
N ILE A 231 -14.74 -9.26 -13.28
CA ILE A 231 -15.56 -8.12 -13.71
C ILE A 231 -14.67 -7.20 -14.55
N ASP A 232 -14.96 -7.04 -15.84
CA ASP A 232 -14.32 -5.99 -16.65
C ASP A 232 -15.00 -4.64 -16.39
N VAL A 233 -14.24 -3.72 -15.81
CA VAL A 233 -14.71 -2.36 -15.46
C VAL A 233 -14.99 -1.54 -16.73
N TRP A 234 -14.44 -1.89 -17.89
CA TRP A 234 -14.84 -1.28 -19.17
C TRP A 234 -16.19 -1.79 -19.68
N GLY A 235 -16.75 -2.84 -19.07
CA GLY A 235 -18.07 -3.37 -19.41
C GLY A 235 -18.10 -4.33 -20.60
N ARG A 236 -16.95 -4.75 -21.15
CA ARG A 236 -16.92 -5.67 -22.30
C ARG A 236 -17.34 -7.08 -21.87
N GLY A 237 -18.62 -7.38 -22.07
CA GLY A 237 -19.22 -8.67 -21.74
C GLY A 237 -19.50 -8.92 -20.26
N THR A 238 -19.41 -7.87 -19.44
CA THR A 238 -19.70 -7.86 -17.99
C THR A 238 -21.15 -7.45 -17.72
N TYR A 239 -21.79 -8.08 -16.73
CA TYR A 239 -23.16 -7.74 -16.30
C TYR A 239 -23.20 -6.33 -15.74
N GLY A 240 -24.28 -5.62 -16.01
CA GLY A 240 -24.43 -4.26 -15.54
C GLY A 240 -23.54 -3.24 -16.26
N GLY A 241 -22.77 -3.67 -17.27
CA GLY A 241 -22.08 -2.76 -18.21
C GLY A 241 -20.78 -2.13 -17.69
N GLY A 242 -20.21 -2.64 -16.58
CA GLY A 242 -18.97 -2.10 -16.00
C GLY A 242 -19.12 -0.69 -15.43
N GLY A 243 -18.00 0.00 -15.20
CA GLY A 243 -17.92 1.34 -14.65
C GLY A 243 -18.70 1.48 -13.35
N LEU A 244 -19.53 2.52 -13.26
CA LEU A 244 -20.44 2.71 -12.11
C LEU A 244 -21.52 1.63 -11.99
N GLY A 245 -21.68 0.76 -13.00
CA GLY A 245 -22.56 -0.41 -12.99
C GLY A 245 -21.93 -1.69 -12.43
N CYS A 246 -20.64 -1.69 -12.07
CA CYS A 246 -19.94 -2.84 -11.50
C CYS A 246 -20.63 -3.43 -10.25
N TYR A 247 -21.32 -2.61 -9.45
CA TYR A 247 -22.08 -3.09 -8.29
C TYR A 247 -23.14 -4.14 -8.66
N LYS A 248 -23.69 -4.08 -9.88
CA LYS A 248 -24.69 -5.05 -10.33
C LYS A 248 -24.10 -6.46 -10.45
N ALA A 249 -22.89 -6.56 -11.01
CA ALA A 249 -22.17 -7.82 -11.07
C ALA A 249 -21.77 -8.29 -9.66
N LEU A 250 -21.28 -7.39 -8.81
CA LEU A 250 -20.96 -7.71 -7.41
C LEU A 250 -22.16 -8.23 -6.62
N SER A 251 -23.35 -7.63 -6.79
CA SER A 251 -24.59 -8.08 -6.15
C SER A 251 -24.98 -9.51 -6.54
N VAL A 252 -24.65 -9.94 -7.76
CA VAL A 252 -24.91 -11.32 -8.21
C VAL A 252 -23.84 -12.29 -7.71
N ILE A 253 -22.58 -11.85 -7.65
CA ILE A 253 -21.47 -12.66 -7.13
C ILE A 253 -21.61 -12.86 -5.62
N ASP A 254 -22.13 -11.86 -4.91
CA ASP A 254 -22.31 -11.82 -3.46
C ASP A 254 -21.11 -12.43 -2.71
N PRO A 255 -19.94 -11.75 -2.73
CA PRO A 255 -18.71 -12.29 -2.16
C PRO A 255 -18.83 -12.71 -0.69
N LYS A 256 -19.65 -11.98 0.08
CA LYS A 256 -19.88 -12.24 1.51
C LYS A 256 -20.80 -13.45 1.73
N GLY A 257 -21.86 -13.61 0.93
CA GLY A 257 -22.81 -14.71 1.07
C GLY A 257 -22.34 -16.02 0.42
N ILE A 258 -21.84 -15.98 -0.82
CA ILE A 258 -21.43 -17.18 -1.58
C ILE A 258 -20.01 -17.61 -1.21
N GLY A 259 -19.14 -16.67 -0.82
CA GLY A 259 -17.76 -16.95 -0.45
C GLY A 259 -16.78 -17.06 -1.62
N LEU A 260 -17.20 -16.69 -2.83
CA LEU A 260 -16.29 -16.48 -3.97
C LEU A 260 -15.60 -15.12 -3.84
N SER A 261 -14.40 -15.02 -4.42
CA SER A 261 -13.68 -13.75 -4.53
C SER A 261 -14.00 -13.04 -5.84
N VAL A 262 -13.52 -11.81 -6.00
CA VAL A 262 -13.72 -10.97 -7.19
C VAL A 262 -12.39 -10.48 -7.72
N ALA A 263 -12.25 -10.43 -9.05
CA ALA A 263 -11.17 -9.71 -9.71
C ALA A 263 -11.76 -8.58 -10.57
N LEU A 264 -11.44 -7.34 -10.22
CA LEU A 264 -11.78 -6.16 -11.01
C LEU A 264 -10.71 -5.95 -12.09
N PHE A 265 -11.06 -6.18 -13.35
CA PHE A 265 -10.17 -5.97 -14.47
C PHE A 265 -10.22 -4.52 -14.96
N ALA A 266 -9.05 -3.91 -15.10
CA ALA A 266 -8.84 -2.53 -15.55
C ALA A 266 -9.62 -1.45 -14.76
N PRO A 267 -9.50 -1.41 -13.41
CA PRO A 267 -10.16 -0.39 -12.58
C PRO A 267 -9.65 1.03 -12.83
N ALA A 268 -8.46 1.20 -13.44
CA ALA A 268 -7.94 2.48 -13.91
C ALA A 268 -8.81 3.14 -15.01
N TRP A 269 -9.87 2.45 -15.47
CA TRP A 269 -10.93 3.01 -16.33
C TRP A 269 -11.37 4.43 -15.92
N SER A 270 -11.46 4.73 -14.62
CA SER A 270 -11.85 6.07 -14.15
C SER A 270 -10.89 7.17 -14.59
N TRP A 271 -9.61 6.84 -14.74
CA TRP A 271 -8.55 7.71 -15.24
C TRP A 271 -8.41 7.63 -16.76
N GLU A 272 -8.52 6.44 -17.35
CA GLU A 272 -8.21 6.19 -18.76
C GLU A 272 -9.37 6.51 -19.72
N LYS A 273 -10.61 6.54 -19.22
CA LYS A 273 -11.76 6.92 -20.04
C LYS A 273 -11.56 8.30 -20.66
N GLU A 274 -12.18 8.53 -21.82
CA GLU A 274 -12.09 9.80 -22.54
C GLU A 274 -12.37 10.99 -21.60
N LYS A 275 -11.40 11.90 -21.52
CA LYS A 275 -11.39 13.05 -20.64
C LYS A 275 -11.89 14.29 -21.38
N GLN A 276 -12.62 15.15 -20.68
CA GLN A 276 -12.91 16.49 -21.17
C GLN A 276 -11.61 17.32 -21.16
N SER A 277 -11.54 18.39 -21.98
CA SER A 277 -10.32 19.19 -22.18
C SER A 277 -9.79 19.90 -20.92
N ASP A 278 -10.55 19.92 -19.84
CA ASP A 278 -10.29 20.57 -18.54
C ASP A 278 -10.17 19.58 -17.36
N TRP A 279 -10.02 18.28 -17.63
CA TRP A 279 -10.02 17.24 -16.61
C TRP A 279 -8.80 17.30 -15.67
N THR A 280 -8.98 17.81 -14.45
CA THR A 280 -7.93 17.86 -13.42
C THR A 280 -7.83 16.55 -12.61
N TRP A 281 -6.77 16.42 -11.82
CA TRP A 281 -6.62 15.29 -10.90
C TRP A 281 -7.72 15.27 -9.82
N GLU A 282 -8.15 16.43 -9.33
CA GLU A 282 -9.23 16.55 -8.35
C GLU A 282 -10.58 16.12 -8.94
N MET A 283 -10.86 16.49 -10.20
CA MET A 283 -12.06 16.01 -10.91
C MET A 283 -12.05 14.49 -11.08
N TRP A 284 -10.88 13.92 -11.41
CA TRP A 284 -10.70 12.47 -11.43
C TRP A 284 -10.90 11.85 -10.05
N TRP A 285 -10.31 12.41 -9.01
CA TRP A 285 -10.41 11.91 -7.63
C TRP A 285 -11.87 11.84 -7.18
N ASP A 286 -12.66 12.86 -7.48
CA ASP A 286 -14.09 12.88 -7.23
C ASP A 286 -14.83 11.80 -8.02
N PHE A 287 -14.44 11.59 -9.29
CA PHE A 287 -15.02 10.55 -10.13
C PHE A 287 -14.66 9.13 -9.66
N GLU A 288 -13.42 8.88 -9.27
CA GLU A 288 -12.96 7.61 -8.70
C GLU A 288 -13.75 7.29 -7.41
N ARG A 289 -13.99 8.30 -6.55
CA ARG A 289 -14.82 8.11 -5.36
C ARG A 289 -16.26 7.69 -5.69
N LYS A 290 -16.84 8.16 -6.80
CA LYS A 290 -18.18 7.69 -7.24
C LYS A 290 -18.18 6.20 -7.57
N LEU A 291 -17.11 5.70 -8.19
CA LEU A 291 -16.95 4.28 -8.50
C LEU A 291 -16.95 3.44 -7.22
N TRP A 292 -16.12 3.80 -6.24
CA TRP A 292 -15.92 2.97 -5.05
C TRP A 292 -16.96 3.16 -3.94
N LEU A 293 -17.57 4.35 -3.84
CA LEU A 293 -18.39 4.73 -2.67
C LEU A 293 -19.85 4.92 -2.98
N ASP A 294 -20.21 5.71 -3.99
CA ASP A 294 -21.61 6.01 -4.23
C ASP A 294 -21.82 6.73 -5.57
N PRO A 295 -22.45 6.08 -6.56
CA PRO A 295 -22.80 6.74 -7.81
C PRO A 295 -24.19 7.40 -7.75
N SER A 296 -24.96 7.33 -6.64
CA SER A 296 -26.36 7.77 -6.57
C SER A 296 -26.58 9.29 -6.54
N LYS A 297 -25.57 10.10 -6.19
CA LYS A 297 -25.70 11.57 -6.07
C LYS A 297 -25.92 12.33 -7.40
N GLU A 298 -26.08 11.64 -8.52
CA GLU A 298 -26.30 12.27 -9.84
C GLU A 298 -27.63 11.94 -10.53
N LYS A 299 -28.59 11.22 -9.92
CA LYS A 299 -29.88 10.95 -10.59
C LYS A 299 -31.13 10.96 -9.69
N ASP A 300 -32.05 11.86 -10.05
CA ASP A 300 -33.49 11.85 -9.72
C ASP A 300 -34.27 10.75 -10.48
N SER A 301 -33.96 9.46 -10.28
CA SER A 301 -34.78 8.39 -10.89
C SER A 301 -35.01 7.21 -9.97
N GLU A 302 -36.30 6.91 -9.73
CA GLU A 302 -36.86 5.85 -8.86
C GLU A 302 -36.58 4.40 -9.29
N SER A 303 -35.45 4.05 -9.91
CA SER A 303 -35.19 2.64 -10.25
C SER A 303 -33.74 2.22 -10.01
N GLU A 304 -33.56 1.40 -8.97
CA GLU A 304 -32.32 0.78 -8.47
C GLU A 304 -31.41 1.70 -7.64
N ASN A 305 -31.29 1.40 -6.34
CA ASN A 305 -30.38 2.08 -5.42
C ASN A 305 -28.96 1.50 -5.59
N PRO A 306 -28.02 2.23 -6.20
CA PRO A 306 -26.68 1.68 -6.45
C PRO A 306 -25.91 1.51 -5.14
N GLN A 307 -25.06 0.49 -5.08
CA GLN A 307 -24.27 0.19 -3.88
C GLN A 307 -22.79 0.54 -4.07
N PRO A 308 -22.12 1.07 -3.04
CA PRO A 308 -20.66 1.23 -3.00
C PRO A 308 -19.94 -0.07 -3.36
N LEU A 309 -18.87 -0.06 -4.17
CA LEU A 309 -18.05 -1.28 -4.36
C LEU A 309 -17.43 -1.74 -3.03
N VAL A 310 -17.01 -0.79 -2.18
CA VAL A 310 -16.42 -1.11 -0.88
C VAL A 310 -17.36 -1.88 0.05
N SER A 311 -18.69 -1.77 -0.10
CA SER A 311 -19.65 -2.46 0.78
C SER A 311 -19.66 -3.97 0.56
N PHE A 312 -19.20 -4.45 -0.59
CA PHE A 312 -19.13 -5.89 -0.92
C PHE A 312 -17.93 -6.58 -0.28
N PHE A 313 -16.96 -5.82 0.22
CA PHE A 313 -15.73 -6.35 0.80
C PHE A 313 -15.64 -6.02 2.29
N THR A 314 -14.81 -6.77 3.01
CA THR A 314 -14.49 -6.48 4.41
C THR A 314 -13.11 -5.84 4.43
N PRO A 315 -12.95 -4.61 4.95
CA PRO A 315 -11.65 -3.97 4.99
C PRO A 315 -10.67 -4.74 5.88
N ARG A 316 -9.39 -4.71 5.53
CA ARG A 316 -8.31 -5.30 6.30
C ARG A 316 -7.36 -4.23 6.81
N PRO A 317 -6.86 -4.37 8.06
CA PRO A 317 -5.82 -3.51 8.56
C PRO A 317 -4.49 -3.74 7.81
N PRO A 318 -3.59 -2.75 7.81
CA PRO A 318 -2.23 -2.89 7.33
C PRO A 318 -1.45 -3.93 8.18
N PRO A 319 -0.21 -4.29 7.78
CA PRO A 319 0.62 -5.20 8.53
C PRO A 319 0.77 -4.77 9.99
N ASN A 320 0.91 -5.76 10.86
CA ASN A 320 1.02 -5.53 12.30
C ASN A 320 2.23 -4.63 12.63
N PRO A 321 2.05 -3.53 13.40
CA PRO A 321 3.13 -2.65 13.85
C PRO A 321 4.31 -3.37 14.52
N ALA A 322 4.09 -4.56 15.08
CA ALA A 322 5.11 -5.45 15.64
C ALA A 322 6.19 -5.86 14.63
N GLY A 323 5.82 -6.01 13.36
CA GLY A 323 6.71 -6.44 12.28
C GLY A 323 7.03 -5.31 11.29
N LEU A 324 6.10 -4.40 11.05
CA LEU A 324 6.31 -3.21 10.21
C LEU A 324 5.60 -2.04 10.87
N ALA A 325 6.37 -1.06 11.37
CA ALA A 325 5.81 0.16 11.95
C ALA A 325 4.76 0.77 11.02
N PHE A 326 3.58 1.03 11.56
CA PHE A 326 2.54 1.72 10.81
C PHE A 326 2.90 3.20 10.72
N TYR A 327 2.88 3.73 9.51
CA TYR A 327 3.10 5.13 9.24
C TYR A 327 2.14 5.64 8.17
N THR A 328 1.57 6.81 8.41
CA THR A 328 0.95 7.58 7.34
C THR A 328 1.15 9.08 7.52
N SER A 329 1.40 9.77 6.41
CA SER A 329 1.28 11.22 6.30
C SER A 329 0.05 11.63 5.48
N PHE A 330 -0.92 10.71 5.33
CA PHE A 330 -2.12 10.88 4.49
C PHE A 330 -1.79 11.29 3.05
N CYS A 331 -0.70 10.76 2.49
CA CYS A 331 -0.27 11.07 1.13
C CYS A 331 -0.98 10.17 0.12
N ALA A 332 -1.64 10.77 -0.88
CA ALA A 332 -2.30 10.03 -1.95
C ALA A 332 -1.35 9.56 -3.08
N GLY A 333 -0.04 9.83 -2.96
CA GLY A 333 0.97 9.55 -4.00
C GLY A 333 1.16 10.68 -5.03
N VAL A 334 0.51 11.83 -4.80
CA VAL A 334 0.64 13.06 -5.60
C VAL A 334 0.72 14.28 -4.69
N GLY A 335 1.22 15.40 -5.22
CA GLY A 335 1.18 16.68 -4.51
C GLY A 335 1.36 17.89 -5.42
N ARG A 336 1.05 19.07 -4.87
CA ARG A 336 1.34 20.40 -5.45
C ARG A 336 2.48 21.11 -4.75
N LEU A 337 2.72 20.68 -3.52
CA LEU A 337 3.72 21.18 -2.60
C LEU A 337 4.40 19.96 -1.96
N TRP A 338 5.57 20.16 -1.38
CA TRP A 338 6.19 19.20 -0.47
C TRP A 338 6.48 19.88 0.86
N PHE A 339 6.14 19.20 1.95
CA PHE A 339 6.32 19.66 3.31
C PHE A 339 7.31 18.79 4.07
N VAL A 340 8.12 19.42 4.91
CA VAL A 340 8.98 18.78 5.90
C VAL A 340 8.73 19.49 7.22
N GLU A 341 8.19 18.77 8.20
CA GLU A 341 7.80 19.31 9.51
C GLU A 341 6.95 20.60 9.41
N GLY A 342 5.97 20.60 8.50
CA GLY A 342 5.07 21.73 8.27
C GLY A 342 5.66 22.87 7.41
N VAL A 343 6.95 22.82 7.08
CA VAL A 343 7.63 23.81 6.23
C VAL A 343 7.53 23.43 4.77
N LYS A 344 7.09 24.35 3.91
CA LYS A 344 7.04 24.18 2.46
C LYS A 344 8.44 24.22 1.87
N VAL A 345 8.89 23.11 1.27
CA VAL A 345 10.23 23.01 0.65
C VAL A 345 10.17 22.85 -0.89
N LEU A 346 9.05 22.39 -1.44
CA LEU A 346 8.79 22.34 -2.89
C LEU A 346 7.45 22.99 -3.21
N GLN A 347 7.38 23.69 -4.36
CA GLN A 347 6.19 24.39 -4.83
C GLN A 347 5.86 24.08 -6.30
N THR A 348 5.93 22.80 -6.67
CA THR A 348 5.62 22.30 -8.01
C THR A 348 4.82 21.01 -7.92
N GLU A 349 4.05 20.73 -8.98
CA GLU A 349 3.38 19.43 -9.16
C GLU A 349 4.38 18.28 -9.16
N TRP A 350 4.03 17.20 -8.47
CA TRP A 350 4.80 15.98 -8.45
C TRP A 350 3.89 14.76 -8.27
N MET A 351 4.36 13.63 -8.78
CA MET A 351 3.77 12.32 -8.54
C MET A 351 4.85 11.30 -8.22
N ASP A 352 4.66 10.60 -7.11
CA ASP A 352 5.47 9.45 -6.74
C ASP A 352 4.60 8.52 -5.89
N VAL A 353 4.14 7.42 -6.49
CA VAL A 353 3.30 6.42 -5.82
C VAL A 353 4.06 5.77 -4.66
N ASP A 354 5.39 5.77 -4.68
CA ASP A 354 6.17 5.35 -3.51
C ASP A 354 5.88 6.20 -2.28
N LYS A 355 5.39 7.44 -2.40
CA LYS A 355 5.04 8.28 -1.25
C LYS A 355 3.63 8.09 -0.76
N GLN A 356 2.84 7.27 -1.44
CA GLN A 356 1.50 6.96 -1.00
C GLN A 356 1.50 6.24 0.35
N THR A 357 0.65 6.71 1.25
CA THR A 357 0.39 6.12 2.57
C THR A 357 -1.12 5.98 2.78
N SER A 358 -1.54 5.32 3.87
CA SER A 358 -2.97 5.14 4.16
C SER A 358 -3.67 6.49 4.33
N LEU A 359 -4.85 6.69 3.75
CA LEU A 359 -5.66 7.87 4.09
C LEU A 359 -6.44 7.70 5.41
N GLY A 360 -6.18 6.64 6.18
CA GLY A 360 -6.94 6.29 7.38
C GLY A 360 -8.22 5.56 6.98
N ASP A 361 -8.23 4.23 6.95
CA ASP A 361 -9.32 3.41 6.41
C ASP A 361 -10.63 3.47 7.21
N LEU A 362 -10.62 4.05 8.42
CA LEU A 362 -11.81 4.29 9.24
C LEU A 362 -12.32 5.74 9.15
N LEU A 363 -11.47 6.65 8.68
CA LEU A 363 -11.79 8.07 8.54
C LEU A 363 -12.07 8.44 7.08
N TRP A 364 -11.19 8.00 6.18
CA TRP A 364 -11.38 8.06 4.75
C TRP A 364 -12.10 6.79 4.27
N PRO A 365 -13.06 6.93 3.35
CA PRO A 365 -13.53 8.17 2.74
C PRO A 365 -14.78 8.78 3.40
N ARG A 366 -15.39 8.06 4.34
CA ARG A 366 -16.53 8.53 5.12
C ARG A 366 -16.23 8.32 6.61
N PRO A 367 -16.10 9.41 7.40
CA PRO A 367 -15.82 9.29 8.82
C PRO A 367 -16.95 8.57 9.54
N ALA A 368 -16.63 7.50 10.26
CA ALA A 368 -17.57 6.82 11.15
C ALA A 368 -17.40 7.31 12.59
N ILE A 369 -17.63 8.61 12.82
CA ILE A 369 -17.59 9.16 14.18
C ILE A 369 -18.74 8.60 15.01
N VAL A 370 -18.58 8.56 16.33
CA VAL A 370 -19.63 8.15 17.29
C VAL A 370 -19.54 9.00 18.55
N TRP A 371 -20.59 9.01 19.36
CA TRP A 371 -20.54 9.60 20.70
C TRP A 371 -19.58 8.81 21.60
N GLU A 372 -18.74 9.52 22.34
CA GLU A 372 -17.90 8.91 23.38
C GLU A 372 -18.70 8.75 24.68
N GLY A 373 -18.57 7.60 25.34
CA GLY A 373 -19.22 7.34 26.62
C GLY A 373 -20.67 6.85 26.55
N GLY A 374 -21.20 6.57 25.35
CA GLY A 374 -22.50 5.93 25.14
C GLY A 374 -23.46 6.74 24.27
N ASP A 375 -24.67 6.21 24.09
CA ASP A 375 -25.71 6.84 23.29
C ASP A 375 -26.23 8.13 23.94
N ARG A 376 -26.35 9.19 23.14
CA ARG A 376 -26.93 10.48 23.54
C ARG A 376 -28.22 10.72 22.76
N ALA A 377 -29.16 11.45 23.35
CA ALA A 377 -30.38 11.88 22.66
C ALA A 377 -30.07 12.88 21.53
N GLU A 378 -29.00 13.66 21.69
CA GLU A 378 -28.52 14.59 20.66
C GLU A 378 -28.09 13.84 19.38
N VAL A 379 -28.55 14.34 18.23
CA VAL A 379 -28.12 13.85 16.92
C VAL A 379 -26.62 14.06 16.76
N LEU A 380 -25.91 12.99 16.40
CA LEU A 380 -24.48 13.03 16.12
C LEU A 380 -24.17 14.07 15.03
N PRO A 381 -23.12 14.90 15.17
CA PRO A 381 -22.77 15.88 14.16
C PRO A 381 -22.42 15.21 12.83
N GLU A 382 -22.62 15.93 11.73
CA GLU A 382 -22.19 15.47 10.42
C GLU A 382 -20.68 15.65 10.28
N ALA A 383 -20.00 14.62 9.78
CA ALA A 383 -18.56 14.64 9.50
C ALA A 383 -18.27 14.32 8.02
N SER A 384 -17.30 15.03 7.46
CA SER A 384 -16.81 14.81 6.09
C SER A 384 -15.30 14.96 6.05
N VAL A 385 -14.66 14.34 5.05
CA VAL A 385 -13.20 14.43 4.85
C VAL A 385 -12.85 14.88 3.45
N SER A 386 -11.75 15.61 3.35
CA SER A 386 -11.14 16.07 2.11
C SER A 386 -9.63 16.01 2.22
N LEU A 387 -8.97 15.64 1.12
CA LEU A 387 -7.52 15.71 1.01
C LEU A 387 -7.10 17.18 0.86
N ASP A 388 -6.14 17.62 1.67
CA ASP A 388 -5.61 18.98 1.61
C ASP A 388 -4.17 18.94 1.04
N LEU A 389 -4.01 19.38 -0.20
CA LEU A 389 -2.70 19.46 -0.89
C LEU A 389 -1.96 20.79 -0.59
N GLY A 390 -2.60 21.71 0.16
CA GLY A 390 -2.09 23.05 0.46
C GLY A 390 -1.45 23.18 1.85
N SER A 391 -1.64 22.18 2.71
CA SER A 391 -1.10 22.11 4.07
C SER A 391 -0.83 20.65 4.46
N ALA A 392 0.41 20.32 4.83
CA ALA A 392 0.77 19.00 5.35
C ALA A 392 1.85 19.11 6.44
N TRP A 393 2.03 18.03 7.21
CA TRP A 393 3.18 17.93 8.13
C TRP A 393 4.42 17.42 7.37
N ASN A 394 4.34 16.22 6.82
CA ASN A 394 5.37 15.63 5.97
C ASN A 394 4.76 15.18 4.62
N GLY A 395 5.49 15.33 3.52
CA GLY A 395 5.05 14.88 2.20
C GLY A 395 4.12 15.86 1.49
N GLY A 396 3.13 15.35 0.74
CA GLY A 396 2.33 16.15 -0.22
C GLY A 396 0.96 16.61 0.24
N SER A 397 0.43 16.03 1.32
CA SER A 397 -0.96 16.29 1.72
C SER A 397 -1.21 15.98 3.19
N SER A 398 -2.30 16.52 3.72
CA SER A 398 -2.92 16.08 4.98
C SER A 398 -4.36 15.65 4.73
N LEU A 399 -5.00 15.03 5.72
CA LEU A 399 -6.43 14.77 5.67
C LEU A 399 -7.18 15.74 6.57
N ARG A 400 -8.05 16.56 5.98
CA ARG A 400 -8.90 17.51 6.70
C ARG A 400 -10.27 16.91 6.93
N MET A 401 -10.65 16.75 8.20
CA MET A 401 -12.00 16.42 8.63
C MET A 401 -12.76 17.70 8.99
N LYS A 402 -13.96 17.86 8.44
CA LYS A 402 -14.89 18.93 8.78
C LYS A 402 -16.06 18.34 9.55
N VAL A 403 -16.38 18.92 10.70
CA VAL A 403 -17.51 18.52 11.55
C VAL A 403 -18.48 19.70 11.65
N SER A 404 -19.78 19.43 11.48
CA SER A 404 -20.83 20.45 11.56
C SER A 404 -22.11 19.92 12.19
N SER A 405 -22.81 20.80 12.90
CA SER A 405 -24.14 20.53 13.46
C SER A 405 -24.99 21.78 13.40
N GLN A 406 -26.32 21.61 13.39
CA GLN A 406 -27.30 22.70 13.43
C GLN A 406 -27.49 23.28 14.84
N GLY A 407 -26.72 22.81 15.82
CA GLY A 407 -26.94 23.13 17.24
C GLY A 407 -28.00 22.22 17.86
N SER A 408 -28.09 22.24 19.19
CA SER A 408 -29.02 21.41 19.96
C SER A 408 -29.52 22.14 21.20
N GLY A 409 -30.79 21.93 21.52
CA GLY A 409 -31.43 22.42 22.75
C GLY A 409 -31.48 21.38 23.87
N GLU A 410 -30.85 20.23 23.70
CA GLU A 410 -30.75 19.19 24.72
C GLU A 410 -29.94 19.68 25.93
N GLU A 411 -30.25 19.15 27.13
CA GLU A 411 -29.69 19.61 28.41
C GLU A 411 -28.16 19.56 28.46
N ASP A 412 -27.56 18.53 27.84
CA ASP A 412 -26.10 18.32 27.81
C ASP A 412 -25.42 18.85 26.54
N ALA A 413 -26.10 19.64 25.71
CA ALA A 413 -25.58 20.12 24.44
C ALA A 413 -24.40 21.11 24.58
N SER A 414 -24.14 21.63 25.78
CA SER A 414 -22.99 22.52 26.06
C SER A 414 -21.66 21.77 26.00
N TYR A 415 -21.64 20.47 26.32
CA TYR A 415 -20.47 19.61 26.29
C TYR A 415 -20.67 18.44 25.34
N ARG A 416 -19.70 18.22 24.44
CA ARG A 416 -19.74 17.13 23.47
C ARG A 416 -18.40 16.42 23.45
N CYS A 417 -18.46 15.09 23.37
CA CYS A 417 -17.28 14.26 23.24
C CYS A 417 -17.56 13.20 22.16
N ILE A 418 -16.74 13.20 21.10
CA ILE A 418 -16.86 12.24 19.99
C ILE A 418 -15.60 11.40 19.86
N TRP A 419 -15.79 10.13 19.51
CA TRP A 419 -14.72 9.25 19.04
C TRP A 419 -14.58 9.36 17.53
N VAL A 420 -13.36 9.63 17.09
CA VAL A 420 -12.98 9.76 15.69
C VAL A 420 -11.97 8.65 15.38
N PRO A 421 -12.43 7.46 14.94
CA PRO A 421 -11.52 6.41 14.51
C PRO A 421 -10.79 6.84 13.24
N ILE A 422 -9.45 6.76 13.23
CA ILE A 422 -8.63 7.20 12.08
C ILE A 422 -8.24 5.99 11.23
N GLN A 423 -7.65 4.98 11.86
CA GLN A 423 -6.98 3.89 11.17
C GLN A 423 -7.16 2.58 11.92
N SER A 424 -7.50 1.51 11.21
CA SER A 424 -7.49 0.15 11.74
C SER A 424 -6.06 -0.40 11.85
N LEU A 425 -5.81 -1.24 12.83
CA LEU A 425 -4.50 -1.81 13.15
C LEU A 425 -4.66 -3.28 13.53
N SER A 426 -3.65 -4.08 13.21
CA SER A 426 -3.49 -5.44 13.72
C SER A 426 -2.48 -5.40 14.87
N ILE A 427 -2.93 -5.58 16.11
CA ILE A 427 -2.10 -5.40 17.31
C ILE A 427 -1.91 -6.73 18.03
N THR A 428 -0.66 -7.19 18.20
CA THR A 428 -0.39 -8.37 19.05
C THR A 428 -0.64 -8.02 20.51
N ALA A 429 -1.54 -8.74 21.16
CA ALA A 429 -1.85 -8.58 22.58
C ALA A 429 -0.63 -8.82 23.49
N ARG A 430 -0.64 -8.21 24.69
CA ARG A 430 0.43 -8.27 25.72
C ARG A 430 1.78 -7.73 25.28
N ARG A 431 1.82 -6.99 24.16
CA ARG A 431 2.96 -6.21 23.72
C ARG A 431 2.62 -4.74 23.84
N SER A 432 3.60 -3.94 24.25
CA SER A 432 3.43 -2.50 24.35
C SER A 432 3.82 -1.82 23.03
N TYR A 433 3.07 -0.78 22.69
CA TYR A 433 3.22 0.03 21.48
C TYR A 433 3.17 1.51 21.84
N GLU A 434 3.77 2.34 21.00
CA GLU A 434 3.62 3.79 21.02
C GLU A 434 2.78 4.21 19.81
N ALA A 435 1.89 5.19 20.00
CA ALA A 435 1.12 5.81 18.94
C ALA A 435 1.31 7.32 19.01
N HIS A 436 1.62 7.93 17.87
CA HIS A 436 1.83 9.36 17.71
C HIS A 436 0.87 9.89 16.64
N VAL A 437 0.27 11.06 16.89
CA VAL A 437 -0.58 11.76 15.92
C VAL A 437 -0.19 13.22 15.87
N VAL A 438 0.13 13.70 14.67
CA VAL A 438 0.34 15.12 14.40
C VAL A 438 -0.93 15.69 13.76
N TYR A 439 -1.50 16.71 14.39
CA TYR A 439 -2.77 17.31 13.98
C TYR A 439 -2.72 18.83 14.04
N LYS A 440 -3.66 19.47 13.37
CA LYS A 440 -3.82 20.92 13.37
C LYS A 440 -5.31 21.26 13.44
N LEU A 441 -5.69 22.03 14.44
CA LEU A 441 -7.03 22.59 14.53
C LEU A 441 -7.10 23.89 13.73
N ASP A 442 -8.16 24.05 12.96
CA ASP A 442 -8.48 25.38 12.45
C ASP A 442 -8.93 26.25 13.65
N PRO A 443 -8.56 27.55 13.68
CA PRO A 443 -9.03 28.45 14.71
C PRO A 443 -10.57 28.53 14.67
N SER A 444 -11.24 27.83 15.60
CA SER A 444 -12.67 27.98 15.79
C SER A 444 -12.93 29.16 16.73
N THR A 445 -13.90 29.99 16.42
CA THR A 445 -14.24 31.17 17.22
C THR A 445 -15.33 30.90 18.27
N ARG A 446 -15.85 29.67 18.35
CA ARG A 446 -17.07 29.36 19.13
C ARG A 446 -17.00 28.12 20.01
N VAL A 447 -16.04 27.24 19.78
CA VAL A 447 -15.88 26.04 20.60
C VAL A 447 -14.46 25.93 21.13
N ILE A 448 -14.36 25.54 22.39
CA ILE A 448 -13.10 25.25 23.08
C ILE A 448 -12.87 23.75 22.99
N PHE A 449 -11.67 23.32 22.62
CA PHE A 449 -11.33 21.91 22.40
C PHE A 449 -10.43 21.36 23.49
N ASP A 450 -10.62 20.09 23.81
CA ASP A 450 -9.60 19.21 24.35
C ASP A 450 -9.53 17.95 23.46
N ILE A 451 -8.32 17.50 23.13
CA ILE A 451 -8.12 16.38 22.20
C ILE A 451 -7.22 15.35 22.85
N GLY A 452 -7.78 14.15 23.02
CA GLY A 452 -7.07 12.96 23.43
C GLY A 452 -6.77 12.02 22.26
N LEU A 453 -5.67 11.28 22.37
CA LEU A 453 -5.36 10.14 21.51
C LEU A 453 -5.74 8.85 22.23
N SER A 454 -6.38 7.91 21.54
CA SER A 454 -6.78 6.63 22.12
C SER A 454 -6.68 5.48 21.11
N VAL A 455 -6.72 4.26 21.64
CA VAL A 455 -6.80 3.01 20.87
C VAL A 455 -7.96 2.19 21.39
N LYS A 456 -8.84 1.73 20.50
CA LYS A 456 -10.02 0.93 20.84
C LYS A 456 -10.07 -0.35 20.02
N ILE A 457 -10.52 -1.44 20.61
CA ILE A 457 -10.72 -2.70 19.88
C ILE A 457 -11.93 -2.56 18.98
N ILE A 458 -11.83 -3.04 17.75
CA ILE A 458 -12.93 -3.05 16.77
C ILE A 458 -13.23 -4.48 16.36
N ASN A 459 -14.52 -4.82 16.21
CA ASN A 459 -15.00 -6.16 15.83
C ASN A 459 -14.70 -7.29 16.85
N GLY A 460 -14.35 -6.98 18.10
CA GLY A 460 -14.18 -7.97 19.17
C GLY A 460 -15.49 -8.33 19.86
N THR A 461 -15.72 -9.62 20.14
CA THR A 461 -16.89 -10.11 20.90
C THR A 461 -16.74 -9.98 22.42
N THR A 462 -15.54 -9.62 22.89
CA THR A 462 -15.18 -9.58 24.30
C THR A 462 -14.52 -8.24 24.58
N GLU A 463 -15.01 -7.53 25.60
CA GLU A 463 -14.37 -6.30 26.09
C GLU A 463 -13.05 -6.66 26.78
N LEU A 464 -11.96 -6.58 26.01
CA LEU A 464 -10.62 -6.70 26.55
C LEU A 464 -10.14 -5.32 27.01
N PRO A 465 -9.48 -5.20 28.18
CA PRO A 465 -9.01 -3.92 28.66
C PRO A 465 -7.80 -3.45 27.84
N VAL A 466 -7.86 -2.20 27.39
CA VAL A 466 -6.75 -1.48 26.75
C VAL A 466 -6.14 -0.55 27.79
N LYS A 467 -4.89 -0.79 28.15
CA LYS A 467 -4.13 0.10 29.03
C LYS A 467 -3.52 1.20 28.17
N ILE A 468 -3.81 2.46 28.49
CA ILE A 468 -3.28 3.63 27.79
C ILE A 468 -2.54 4.51 28.81
N THR A 469 -1.38 5.02 28.44
CA THR A 469 -0.56 5.93 29.25
C THR A 469 -0.12 7.09 28.35
N PRO A 470 -0.53 8.34 28.64
CA PRO A 470 -0.07 9.49 27.88
C PRO A 470 1.45 9.62 27.93
N ILE A 471 2.06 9.89 26.79
CA ILE A 471 3.48 10.25 26.71
C ILE A 471 3.53 11.77 26.72
N THR A 472 4.32 12.34 27.65
CA THR A 472 4.51 13.79 27.70
C THR A 472 5.31 14.22 26.48
N VAL A 473 4.60 14.67 25.44
CA VAL A 473 5.21 15.45 24.37
C VAL A 473 5.38 16.86 24.91
N THR A 474 6.55 17.46 24.69
CA THR A 474 6.78 18.84 25.15
C THR A 474 5.73 19.73 24.48
N PRO A 475 4.88 20.46 25.23
CA PRO A 475 3.88 21.33 24.64
C PRO A 475 4.64 22.43 23.88
N SER A 476 4.78 22.24 22.59
CA SER A 476 5.48 23.16 21.71
C SER A 476 4.62 23.27 20.46
N ASP A 477 4.29 24.51 20.13
CA ASP A 477 3.72 24.88 18.85
C ASP A 477 4.66 24.33 17.77
N LEU A 478 4.37 23.14 17.25
CA LEU A 478 5.08 22.63 16.09
C LEU A 478 4.91 23.67 14.98
N ALA A 479 5.93 23.79 14.13
CA ALA A 479 5.96 24.83 13.11
C ALA A 479 4.66 24.86 12.31
N GLY A 480 4.11 26.05 12.06
CA GLY A 480 2.89 26.19 11.25
C GLY A 480 1.59 25.84 11.97
N GLY A 481 1.57 25.79 13.31
CA GLY A 481 0.36 25.57 14.12
C GLY A 481 -0.07 24.12 14.19
N TRP A 482 0.87 23.20 14.01
CA TRP A 482 0.66 21.77 14.24
C TRP A 482 0.89 21.45 15.73
N SER A 483 0.30 20.35 16.18
CA SER A 483 0.40 19.82 17.53
C SER A 483 0.58 18.32 17.46
N GLU A 484 1.17 17.72 18.49
CA GLU A 484 1.39 16.28 18.58
C GLU A 484 0.76 15.71 19.85
N LEU A 485 0.13 14.55 19.72
CA LEU A 485 -0.29 13.70 20.81
C LEU A 485 0.47 12.38 20.72
N ALA A 486 0.90 11.87 21.86
CA ALA A 486 1.53 10.56 21.94
C ALA A 486 1.00 9.77 23.14
N ILE A 487 0.81 8.47 22.94
CA ILE A 487 0.44 7.52 23.98
C ILE A 487 1.26 6.25 23.86
N GLN A 488 1.51 5.61 25.00
CA GLN A 488 1.89 4.21 25.07
C GLN A 488 0.64 3.38 25.38
N PHE A 489 0.46 2.25 24.71
CA PHE A 489 -0.67 1.37 24.95
C PHE A 489 -0.33 -0.12 24.93
N GLU A 490 -1.18 -0.93 25.54
CA GLU A 490 -1.11 -2.39 25.54
C GLU A 490 -2.53 -2.98 25.64
N ILE A 491 -2.81 -4.02 24.85
CA ILE A 491 -4.08 -4.77 24.92
C ILE A 491 -3.88 -6.02 25.76
N SER A 492 -4.67 -6.16 26.83
CA SER A 492 -4.62 -7.35 27.69
C SER A 492 -5.42 -8.49 27.07
N ALA A 493 -4.82 -9.66 26.90
CA ALA A 493 -5.52 -10.89 26.49
C ALA A 493 -4.85 -12.13 27.09
N ASP A 494 -5.56 -13.25 27.12
CA ASP A 494 -5.04 -14.51 27.69
C ASP A 494 -3.84 -15.06 26.89
N GLN A 495 -3.87 -14.91 25.57
CA GLN A 495 -2.87 -15.41 24.63
C GLN A 495 -2.39 -14.31 23.67
N PRO A 496 -1.12 -14.32 23.24
CA PRO A 496 -0.62 -13.38 22.24
C PRO A 496 -1.19 -13.76 20.87
N HIS A 497 -2.26 -13.08 20.47
CA HIS A 497 -2.80 -13.12 19.13
C HIS A 497 -3.04 -11.69 18.66
N ASP A 498 -3.17 -11.53 17.36
CA ASP A 498 -3.41 -10.23 16.75
C ASP A 498 -4.89 -9.84 16.91
N ILE A 499 -5.10 -8.62 17.40
CA ILE A 499 -6.42 -8.05 17.69
C ILE A 499 -6.62 -6.83 16.79
N THR A 500 -7.70 -6.83 16.03
CA THR A 500 -8.09 -5.69 15.21
C THR A 500 -8.51 -4.54 16.12
N SER A 501 -7.81 -3.40 15.99
CA SER A 501 -8.01 -2.21 16.81
C SER A 501 -8.08 -0.97 15.92
N ALA A 502 -8.53 0.16 16.47
CA ALA A 502 -8.55 1.46 15.83
C ALA A 502 -7.74 2.44 16.66
N VAL A 503 -6.78 3.12 16.04
CA VAL A 503 -6.20 4.35 16.59
C VAL A 503 -7.04 5.54 16.12
N GLY A 504 -7.27 6.50 17.01
CA GLY A 504 -8.16 7.61 16.74
C GLY A 504 -8.12 8.67 17.82
N LEU A 505 -8.94 9.71 17.64
CA LEU A 505 -9.00 10.84 18.55
C LEU A 505 -10.29 10.84 19.35
N VAL A 506 -10.18 11.19 20.63
CA VAL A 506 -11.30 11.58 21.48
C VAL A 506 -11.34 13.11 21.43
N VAL A 507 -12.37 13.67 20.79
CA VAL A 507 -12.49 15.11 20.59
C VAL A 507 -13.58 15.63 21.53
N GLU A 508 -13.14 16.30 22.60
CA GLU A 508 -13.99 17.02 23.52
C GLU A 508 -14.11 18.47 23.08
N TYR A 509 -15.33 18.99 23.08
CA TYR A 509 -15.57 20.38 22.72
C TYR A 509 -16.78 20.96 23.44
N VAL A 510 -16.59 22.20 23.89
CA VAL A 510 -17.59 22.95 24.65
C VAL A 510 -18.06 24.14 23.84
N SER A 511 -19.38 24.35 23.79
CA SER A 511 -20.01 25.52 23.18
C SER A 511 -20.73 26.35 24.24
N GLU A 512 -20.46 27.65 24.29
CA GLU A 512 -21.18 28.58 25.18
C GLU A 512 -22.64 28.76 24.75
N GLU A 513 -22.93 28.67 23.45
CA GLU A 513 -24.26 28.80 22.86
C GLU A 513 -24.61 27.51 22.07
N PRO A 514 -25.02 26.42 22.75
CA PRO A 514 -25.13 25.10 22.14
C PRO A 514 -26.27 24.97 21.13
N THR A 515 -27.24 25.89 21.14
CA THR A 515 -28.38 25.95 20.21
C THR A 515 -28.03 26.55 18.86
N ILE A 516 -26.86 27.20 18.73
CA ILE A 516 -26.42 27.81 17.48
C ILE A 516 -25.64 26.77 16.65
N PRO A 517 -25.83 26.73 15.31
CA PRO A 517 -25.01 25.94 14.43
C PRO A 517 -23.51 26.21 14.61
N TYR A 518 -22.72 25.14 14.60
CA TYR A 518 -21.27 25.22 14.66
C TYR A 518 -20.63 24.41 13.54
N THR A 519 -19.41 24.78 13.20
CA THR A 519 -18.56 24.06 12.25
C THR A 519 -17.12 24.25 12.67
N PHE A 520 -16.36 23.16 12.69
CA PHE A 520 -14.92 23.21 12.90
C PHE A 520 -14.23 22.22 11.97
N SER A 521 -12.92 22.33 11.87
CA SER A 521 -12.10 21.44 11.06
C SER A 521 -10.81 21.08 11.78
N LEU A 522 -10.43 19.82 11.58
CA LEU A 522 -9.24 19.20 12.13
C LEU A 522 -8.46 18.60 10.96
N SER A 523 -7.21 18.99 10.81
CA SER A 523 -6.30 18.41 9.81
C SER A 523 -5.37 17.40 10.49
N LEU A 524 -5.23 16.22 9.91
CA LEU A 524 -4.30 15.18 10.35
C LEU A 524 -3.10 15.16 9.42
N GLY A 525 -1.92 15.43 9.96
CA GLY A 525 -0.67 15.52 9.21
C GLY A 525 0.12 14.22 9.24
N GLN A 526 0.01 13.45 10.32
CA GLN A 526 0.71 12.17 10.47
C GLN A 526 0.07 11.28 11.53
N VAL A 527 0.15 9.96 11.33
CA VAL A 527 -0.05 8.93 12.37
C VAL A 527 1.08 7.92 12.28
N ALA A 528 1.69 7.60 13.41
CA ALA A 528 2.68 6.53 13.52
C ALA A 528 2.34 5.60 14.68
N VAL A 529 2.45 4.28 14.46
CA VAL A 529 2.31 3.27 15.51
C VAL A 529 3.43 2.25 15.37
N PHE A 530 4.19 2.04 16.44
CA PHE A 530 5.35 1.17 16.45
C PHE A 530 5.53 0.51 17.83
N PRO A 531 6.31 -0.56 17.95
CA PRO A 531 6.51 -1.24 19.22
C PRO A 531 7.21 -0.31 20.22
N ALA A 532 6.70 -0.26 21.45
CA ALA A 532 7.38 0.44 22.52
C ALA A 532 8.66 -0.32 22.88
N HIS A 533 9.71 0.43 23.24
CA HIS A 533 10.96 -0.19 23.65
C HIS A 533 10.84 -0.75 25.08
N PRO A 534 11.41 -1.94 25.38
CA PRO A 534 11.44 -2.44 26.74
C PRO A 534 12.16 -1.47 27.69
N PRO A 535 11.71 -1.35 28.95
CA PRO A 535 12.44 -0.56 29.95
C PRO A 535 13.87 -1.09 30.09
N ASN A 536 14.84 -0.17 30.24
CA ASN A 536 16.29 -0.43 30.29
C ASN A 536 16.97 -0.86 28.97
N THR A 537 16.32 -0.71 27.82
CA THR A 537 16.96 -0.91 26.52
C THR A 537 17.86 0.29 26.18
N THR A 538 19.09 0.04 25.75
CA THR A 538 19.94 1.12 25.20
C THR A 538 19.49 1.41 23.77
N LEU A 539 18.80 2.54 23.59
CA LEU A 539 18.34 2.98 22.27
C LEU A 539 19.52 3.48 21.44
N TYR A 540 19.57 3.06 20.18
CA TYR A 540 20.45 3.70 19.21
C TYR A 540 19.83 5.02 18.74
N GLN A 541 20.69 5.91 18.27
CA GLN A 541 20.31 7.11 17.55
C GLN A 541 20.63 6.91 16.06
N PRO A 542 19.63 7.01 15.17
CA PRO A 542 19.86 6.96 13.73
C PRO A 542 20.75 8.13 13.28
N LYS A 543 21.67 7.84 12.35
CA LYS A 543 22.60 8.82 11.79
C LYS A 543 22.99 8.45 10.35
N LEU A 544 23.34 9.45 9.55
CA LEU A 544 24.05 9.24 8.29
C LEU A 544 25.57 9.33 8.50
N LEU A 545 26.30 8.38 7.91
CA LEU A 545 27.75 8.24 8.12
C LEU A 545 28.57 9.00 7.08
N SER A 546 28.21 8.87 5.80
CA SER A 546 28.93 9.51 4.70
C SER A 546 28.04 9.64 3.47
N ALA A 547 28.32 10.62 2.62
CA ALA A 547 27.75 10.74 1.28
C ALA A 547 28.85 10.80 0.21
N ALA A 548 28.52 10.34 -0.99
CA ALA A 548 29.38 10.37 -2.16
C ALA A 548 28.57 10.73 -3.41
N PHE A 549 29.15 11.55 -4.28
CA PHE A 549 28.56 11.90 -5.57
C PHE A 549 29.46 11.45 -6.71
N LYS A 550 28.90 10.68 -7.65
CA LYS A 550 29.59 10.22 -8.85
C LYS A 550 28.97 10.86 -10.08
N ALA A 551 29.68 11.83 -10.65
CA ALA A 551 29.26 12.50 -11.88
C ALA A 551 29.28 11.55 -13.10
N ILE A 552 28.39 11.82 -14.05
CA ILE A 552 28.47 11.25 -15.40
C ILE A 552 29.48 12.08 -16.21
N PRO A 553 30.42 11.44 -16.95
CA PRO A 553 31.38 12.18 -17.79
C PRO A 553 30.69 13.08 -18.83
N ASP A 554 31.29 14.22 -19.13
CA ASP A 554 30.92 15.14 -20.23
C ASP A 554 29.51 15.77 -20.16
N THR A 555 28.86 15.74 -18.99
CA THR A 555 27.58 16.42 -18.73
C THR A 555 27.74 17.58 -17.74
N THR A 556 26.77 18.50 -17.71
CA THR A 556 26.53 19.41 -16.57
C THR A 556 26.35 18.61 -15.26
N ILE A 557 26.27 19.27 -14.10
CA ILE A 557 26.11 18.65 -12.76
C ILE A 557 25.00 17.58 -12.77
N SER A 558 25.39 16.34 -13.07
CA SER A 558 24.53 15.18 -13.25
C SER A 558 25.30 13.96 -12.80
N GLY A 559 24.62 13.05 -12.11
CA GLY A 559 25.30 11.92 -11.52
C GLY A 559 24.45 11.19 -10.50
N VAL A 560 25.12 10.33 -9.75
CA VAL A 560 24.49 9.51 -8.72
C VAL A 560 25.02 9.94 -7.36
N LEU A 561 24.11 10.38 -6.49
CA LEU A 561 24.34 10.60 -5.07
C LEU A 561 24.03 9.29 -4.32
N THR A 562 24.93 8.90 -3.41
CA THR A 562 24.78 7.72 -2.53
C THR A 562 25.25 8.06 -1.13
N TRP A 563 24.74 7.37 -0.11
CA TRP A 563 25.12 7.57 1.28
C TRP A 563 25.03 6.28 2.10
N GLU A 564 25.69 6.30 3.25
CA GLU A 564 25.66 5.20 4.22
C GLU A 564 24.93 5.64 5.50
N THR A 565 24.17 4.69 6.07
CA THR A 565 23.43 4.86 7.32
C THR A 565 24.20 4.22 8.46
N ALA A 566 23.99 4.70 9.68
CA ALA A 566 24.62 4.22 10.89
C ALA A 566 23.69 4.33 12.10
N SER A 567 23.98 3.50 13.10
CA SER A 567 23.43 3.59 14.44
C SER A 567 24.51 4.08 15.39
N VAL A 568 24.21 5.09 16.19
CA VAL A 568 25.10 5.56 17.25
C VAL A 568 24.50 5.17 18.59
N PHE A 569 25.31 4.63 19.49
CA PHE A 569 24.86 4.30 20.84
C PHE A 569 25.30 5.39 21.81
N PRO A 570 24.44 5.80 22.76
CA PRO A 570 24.85 6.68 23.84
C PRO A 570 26.06 6.10 24.57
N PRO A 571 27.02 6.94 25.02
CA PRO A 571 28.13 6.47 25.82
C PRO A 571 27.60 5.84 27.12
N ILE A 572 28.08 4.65 27.43
CA ILE A 572 27.79 3.95 28.70
C ILE A 572 28.88 4.35 29.70
N ALA A 573 28.52 4.49 30.98
CA ALA A 573 29.50 4.69 32.04
C ALA A 573 30.51 3.53 32.07
N ASP A 574 31.76 3.82 32.44
CA ASP A 574 32.79 2.78 32.57
C ASP A 574 32.31 1.67 33.53
N ILE A 575 32.41 0.42 33.08
CA ILE A 575 32.09 -0.76 33.88
C ILE A 575 33.24 -0.96 34.88
N ASN A 576 33.12 -0.32 36.04
CA ASN A 576 34.15 -0.37 37.08
C ASN A 576 34.15 -1.69 37.87
N ASP A 577 32.98 -2.36 37.98
CA ASP A 577 32.83 -3.68 38.60
C ASP A 577 32.26 -4.65 37.55
N ILE A 578 33.11 -5.54 37.03
CA ILE A 578 32.68 -6.58 36.08
C ILE A 578 31.76 -7.56 36.85
N PRO A 579 30.50 -7.77 36.41
CA PRO A 579 29.60 -8.70 37.05
C PRO A 579 30.21 -10.11 37.15
N PRO A 580 29.88 -10.89 38.19
CA PRO A 580 30.29 -12.30 38.26
C PRO A 580 29.88 -13.06 36.99
N PRO A 581 30.64 -14.09 36.56
CA PRO A 581 30.28 -14.89 35.38
C PRO A 581 28.88 -15.52 35.43
N ASP A 582 28.33 -15.67 36.64
CA ASP A 582 27.03 -16.27 36.90
C ASP A 582 25.88 -15.23 37.05
N ASP A 583 26.13 -13.93 36.83
CA ASP A 583 25.07 -12.91 36.83
C ASP A 583 24.11 -13.12 35.64
N PRO A 584 22.80 -13.35 35.88
CA PRO A 584 21.83 -13.59 34.80
C PRO A 584 21.47 -12.33 34.01
N ASN A 585 21.89 -11.14 34.45
CA ASN A 585 21.57 -9.88 33.79
C ASN A 585 22.64 -9.52 32.76
N PRO A 586 22.27 -9.28 31.50
CA PRO A 586 23.24 -8.86 30.49
C PRO A 586 23.75 -7.45 30.81
N ALA A 587 25.03 -7.19 30.48
CA ALA A 587 25.66 -5.87 30.65
C ALA A 587 24.94 -4.77 29.83
N TRP A 588 24.29 -5.15 28.74
CA TRP A 588 23.40 -4.29 27.95
C TRP A 588 22.36 -5.13 27.21
N ILE A 589 21.18 -4.54 27.00
CA ILE A 589 20.16 -5.07 26.09
C ILE A 589 20.12 -4.15 24.89
N ILE A 590 20.51 -4.68 23.73
CA ILE A 590 20.48 -3.93 22.46
C ILE A 590 19.08 -4.09 21.87
N ASP A 591 18.52 -2.97 21.43
CA ASP A 591 17.34 -3.02 20.58
C ASP A 591 17.64 -3.78 19.28
N GLN A 592 16.91 -4.85 19.03
CA GLN A 592 17.05 -5.65 17.82
C GLN A 592 16.48 -4.95 16.58
N SER A 593 15.74 -3.85 16.76
CA SER A 593 15.35 -3.00 15.66
C SER A 593 16.58 -2.26 15.12
N LEU A 594 16.86 -2.40 13.81
CA LEU A 594 17.86 -1.57 13.13
C LEU A 594 17.16 -0.31 12.59
N PRO A 595 17.89 0.82 12.40
CA PRO A 595 17.31 2.01 11.81
C PRO A 595 16.72 1.67 10.45
N ALA A 596 15.42 1.88 10.34
CA ALA A 596 14.70 1.82 9.08
C ALA A 596 14.22 3.24 8.74
N PHE A 597 14.29 3.57 7.46
CA PHE A 597 13.94 4.89 6.94
C PHE A 597 12.81 4.77 5.93
N LEU A 598 11.89 5.73 5.93
CA LEU A 598 10.82 5.78 4.94
C LEU A 598 11.35 6.26 3.59
N TYR A 599 12.13 7.34 3.63
CA TYR A 599 12.77 7.97 2.48
C TYR A 599 13.79 9.01 2.97
N TYR A 600 14.49 9.61 2.01
CA TYR A 600 15.48 10.65 2.26
C TYR A 600 15.09 11.89 1.45
N ASN A 601 15.06 13.04 2.11
CA ASN A 601 14.95 14.36 1.50
C ASN A 601 16.32 14.78 0.97
N ILE A 602 16.38 15.22 -0.28
CA ILE A 602 17.62 15.60 -0.94
C ILE A 602 17.61 17.10 -1.23
N TYR A 603 18.71 17.76 -0.89
CA TYR A 603 18.87 19.20 -1.05
C TYR A 603 20.17 19.55 -1.76
N VAL A 604 20.21 20.74 -2.32
CA VAL A 604 21.40 21.33 -2.93
C VAL A 604 21.67 22.74 -2.38
N GLN A 605 22.95 23.09 -2.30
CA GLN A 605 23.41 24.43 -1.94
C GLN A 605 24.47 24.93 -2.91
N LEU A 606 24.44 26.25 -3.12
CA LEU A 606 25.52 27.01 -3.74
C LEU A 606 26.37 27.69 -2.66
N PRO A 607 27.69 27.82 -2.86
CA PRO A 607 28.50 28.63 -1.97
C PRO A 607 28.10 30.11 -2.10
N ALA A 608 28.11 30.82 -0.97
CA ALA A 608 27.98 32.27 -0.96
C ALA A 608 29.18 32.92 -1.68
N ALA A 609 29.10 34.23 -1.96
CA ALA A 609 30.21 34.98 -2.57
C ALA A 609 31.53 34.90 -1.78
N SER A 610 31.47 34.60 -0.49
CA SER A 610 32.63 34.35 0.38
C SER A 610 33.29 32.98 0.17
N GLY A 611 32.72 32.09 -0.65
CA GLY A 611 33.15 30.71 -0.85
C GLY A 611 32.67 29.71 0.21
N GLN A 612 31.96 30.18 1.26
CA GLN A 612 31.38 29.32 2.30
C GLN A 612 29.95 28.91 1.94
N PHE A 613 29.58 27.68 2.30
CA PHE A 613 28.20 27.22 2.17
C PHE A 613 27.32 27.81 3.29
N PRO A 614 26.05 28.14 2.99
CA PRO A 614 25.10 28.60 4.00
C PRO A 614 24.72 27.48 4.97
N GLN A 615 23.97 27.85 6.02
CA GLN A 615 23.42 26.88 6.96
C GLN A 615 22.46 25.90 6.24
N PRO A 616 22.38 24.62 6.66
CA PRO A 616 21.59 23.60 5.97
C PRO A 616 20.10 23.93 5.78
N ASP A 617 19.50 24.71 6.68
CA ASP A 617 18.12 25.19 6.60
C ASP A 617 17.85 26.14 5.42
N GLN A 618 18.90 26.72 4.83
CA GLN A 618 18.84 27.56 3.62
C GLN A 618 19.07 26.76 2.33
N SER A 619 19.06 25.43 2.40
CA SER A 619 19.23 24.56 1.24
C SER A 619 17.96 24.46 0.39
N VAL A 620 18.14 24.21 -0.90
CA VAL A 620 17.03 24.06 -1.85
C VAL A 620 16.72 22.59 -2.02
N PHE A 621 15.46 22.21 -1.80
CA PHE A 621 15.00 20.84 -1.99
C PHE A 621 14.98 20.47 -3.48
N ILE A 622 15.48 19.28 -3.82
CA ILE A 622 15.55 18.79 -5.20
C ILE A 622 14.89 17.43 -5.41
N GLY A 623 14.38 16.79 -4.36
CA GLY A 623 13.61 15.56 -4.49
C GLY A 623 13.72 14.64 -3.29
N THR A 624 13.14 13.45 -3.44
CA THR A 624 13.23 12.35 -2.48
C THR A 624 13.61 11.04 -3.17
N THR A 625 14.09 10.08 -2.39
CA THR A 625 14.34 8.70 -2.84
C THR A 625 13.08 7.88 -3.01
N GLY A 626 13.13 6.80 -3.80
CA GLY A 626 12.05 5.81 -3.91
C GLY A 626 11.63 5.51 -5.35
N LEU A 627 11.73 6.54 -6.21
CA LEU A 627 11.29 6.48 -7.61
C LEU A 627 11.99 5.36 -8.42
N ASP A 628 13.31 5.17 -8.21
CA ASP A 628 14.10 4.17 -8.94
C ASP A 628 14.22 2.82 -8.19
N GLY A 629 13.54 2.69 -7.05
CA GLY A 629 13.57 1.51 -6.19
C GLY A 629 14.90 1.26 -5.49
N ARG A 630 15.80 2.26 -5.43
CA ARG A 630 17.06 2.17 -4.69
C ARG A 630 17.02 3.06 -3.45
N GLU A 631 17.01 2.44 -2.28
CA GLU A 631 16.83 3.13 -1.01
C GLU A 631 17.87 4.23 -0.72
N ARG A 632 19.16 3.95 -0.91
CA ARG A 632 20.27 4.84 -0.53
C ARG A 632 20.96 5.49 -1.74
N ARG A 633 20.15 5.90 -2.70
CA ARG A 633 20.60 6.45 -3.99
C ARG A 633 19.63 7.52 -4.47
N PHE A 634 20.18 8.59 -5.03
CA PHE A 634 19.42 9.59 -5.76
C PHE A 634 20.12 9.92 -7.07
N PHE A 635 19.37 9.94 -8.17
CA PHE A 635 19.89 10.38 -9.46
C PHE A 635 19.69 11.89 -9.59
N VAL A 636 20.77 12.64 -9.72
CA VAL A 636 20.72 14.08 -9.92
C VAL A 636 20.53 14.35 -11.40
N ASP A 637 19.28 14.67 -11.76
CA ASP A 637 18.91 15.15 -13.08
C ASP A 637 19.10 16.68 -13.13
N PRO A 638 19.87 17.22 -14.10
CA PRO A 638 20.00 18.66 -14.29
C PRO A 638 18.68 19.41 -14.43
N GLU A 639 17.61 18.77 -14.92
CA GLU A 639 16.28 19.38 -15.04
C GLU A 639 15.62 19.62 -13.67
N CYS A 640 16.05 18.90 -12.63
CA CYS A 640 15.55 19.07 -11.26
C CYS A 640 16.38 20.05 -10.43
N LEU A 641 17.45 20.62 -11.01
CA LEU A 641 18.32 21.56 -10.31
C LEU A 641 17.83 23.00 -10.46
N PRO A 642 17.88 23.81 -9.39
CA PRO A 642 17.57 25.24 -9.46
C PRO A 642 18.47 26.00 -10.45
N ASP A 643 17.94 27.11 -10.97
CA ASP A 643 18.69 28.00 -11.86
C ASP A 643 20.04 28.42 -11.24
N GLY A 644 21.08 28.40 -12.05
CA GLY A 644 22.45 28.73 -11.63
C GLY A 644 23.23 27.56 -11.02
N VAL A 645 22.58 26.49 -10.56
CA VAL A 645 23.29 25.31 -10.02
C VAL A 645 24.09 24.61 -11.11
N SER A 646 23.49 24.38 -12.28
CA SER A 646 24.13 23.69 -13.41
C SER A 646 25.39 24.39 -13.96
N GLN A 647 25.61 25.66 -13.61
CA GLN A 647 26.78 26.46 -14.02
C GLN A 647 27.74 26.76 -12.86
N ALA A 648 27.41 26.33 -11.64
CA ALA A 648 28.22 26.62 -10.47
C ALA A 648 29.50 25.78 -10.47
N PRO A 649 30.67 26.36 -10.15
CA PRO A 649 31.93 25.62 -10.10
C PRO A 649 31.99 24.64 -8.93
N LYS A 650 31.15 24.85 -7.91
CA LYS A 650 31.07 24.02 -6.72
C LYS A 650 29.64 23.98 -6.20
N VAL A 651 29.20 22.80 -5.79
CA VAL A 651 27.89 22.56 -5.19
C VAL A 651 28.03 21.67 -3.97
N ARG A 652 27.05 21.73 -3.06
CA ARG A 652 26.92 20.80 -1.94
C ARG A 652 25.58 20.10 -2.04
N PHE A 653 25.59 18.78 -2.00
CA PHE A 653 24.38 17.97 -1.85
C PHE A 653 24.24 17.58 -0.38
N LEU A 654 23.03 17.71 0.16
CA LEU A 654 22.69 17.31 1.52
C LEU A 654 21.62 16.22 1.49
N VAL A 655 21.73 15.28 2.42
CA VAL A 655 20.79 14.17 2.57
C VAL A 655 20.23 14.23 3.98
N GLN A 656 18.91 14.35 4.10
CA GLN A 656 18.19 14.34 5.36
C GLN A 656 17.24 13.15 5.42
N CYS A 657 17.30 12.38 6.51
CA CYS A 657 16.48 11.17 6.66
C CYS A 657 15.12 11.46 7.26
N VAL A 658 14.14 10.63 6.88
CA VAL A 658 12.88 10.45 7.60
C VAL A 658 12.78 9.01 8.09
N THR A 659 12.65 8.82 9.42
CA THR A 659 12.57 7.48 10.04
C THR A 659 11.24 6.79 9.75
N THR A 660 11.12 5.49 10.01
CA THR A 660 9.85 4.74 9.91
C THR A 660 8.72 5.22 10.80
N CYS A 661 9.01 6.01 11.85
CA CYS A 661 7.99 6.68 12.66
C CYS A 661 7.70 8.12 12.21
N GLY A 662 8.35 8.60 11.14
CA GLY A 662 8.14 9.93 10.58
C GLY A 662 8.89 11.05 11.26
N GLU A 663 9.93 10.72 12.03
CA GLU A 663 10.85 11.72 12.59
C GLU A 663 11.82 12.17 11.50
N VAL A 664 11.98 13.48 11.35
CA VAL A 664 12.96 14.08 10.44
C VAL A 664 14.25 14.28 11.22
N LEU A 665 15.35 13.69 10.75
CA LEU A 665 16.62 13.82 11.48
C LEU A 665 17.13 15.26 11.43
N LYS A 666 17.69 15.70 12.55
CA LYS A 666 18.36 16.99 12.65
C LYS A 666 19.61 17.02 11.80
N TRP A 667 20.02 18.21 11.36
CA TRP A 667 21.14 18.36 10.43
C TRP A 667 22.47 17.83 10.98
N GLU A 668 22.70 17.83 12.29
CA GLU A 668 23.87 17.23 12.94
C GLU A 668 23.94 15.69 12.84
N GLN A 669 22.82 15.05 12.52
CA GLN A 669 22.72 13.60 12.25
C GLN A 669 22.75 13.29 10.75
N CYS A 670 22.79 14.32 9.90
CA CYS A 670 22.74 14.21 8.45
C CYS A 670 24.14 14.35 7.84
N VAL A 671 24.24 14.11 6.53
CA VAL A 671 25.50 14.21 5.77
C VAL A 671 25.35 15.11 4.56
N PHE A 672 26.49 15.59 4.09
CA PHE A 672 26.59 16.30 2.83
C PHE A 672 27.83 15.85 2.06
N VAL A 673 27.85 16.12 0.76
CA VAL A 673 29.02 15.96 -0.10
C VAL A 673 29.19 17.20 -0.97
N ASP A 674 30.41 17.72 -1.00
CA ASP A 674 30.80 18.81 -1.89
C ASP A 674 31.27 18.22 -3.23
N PHE A 675 30.78 18.74 -4.35
CA PHE A 675 31.24 18.41 -5.69
C PHE A 675 31.78 19.67 -6.37
N SER A 676 32.93 19.56 -7.02
CA SER A 676 33.51 20.61 -7.86
C SER A 676 33.47 20.13 -9.30
N VAL A 677 32.93 20.97 -10.19
CA VAL A 677 32.69 20.66 -11.61
C VAL A 677 33.99 20.62 -12.40
#